data_AF-A0A6B2G045-F1
#
_entry.id   AF-A0A6B2G045-F1
#
_cell.length_a   1.000
_cell.length_b   1.000
_cell.length_c   1.000
_cell.angle_alpha   90.00
_cell.angle_beta   90.00
_cell.angle_gamma   90.00
#
_symmetry.space_group_name_H-M   'P 1'
#
loop_
_entity.id
_entity.type
_entity.pdbx_description
1 polymer ?
#
loop_
_entity_poly.entity_id
_entity_poly.type
_entity_poly.pdbx_seq_one_letter_code
_entity_poly.pdbx_strand_id
1 'polypeptide(L)'
;MKSTLRKAFQWILLLCLLLGVLIQTLGFWNYNPTAVSTKTRIGMVISLIQLVVMVWYGMSYGNKEYSFKEAVKNWLEGVITLIIFYLVFVISLPQFFSAWNLWGIFFPVLTSTSALFSGIIISLFFQPFIFRLQEKLNAKQNVLLLTVITLLIFTLSAGNSLLTSYSIFGLYLVLPFAWGMFISKVKISSKCLLGLTILSVILLPVVYYVTIALMPVQTPQAVLFTQMNMAWNTSMLMSPSSPLLFVIVVTGALLFRRWMSKISHQTISILIPTVIFGTTAYGMTLWKEKLQLVLAPVSKKVTILLILALLVASFIINFVFNKFILSNKHVQQFLNKFAGKNLKDSLNLLQEGINFIKRHLHIICLFAYFMVVTIIGFFTFKSNLNVTLGYIFAHRLGTVVLSSIFLLAIFEIFYIITTRFWVAASIPTILGLGIAIGNGIKMNLREEPIYPTEISEIVNWKTLIPMMGVKNLIYILVGFVLLIVVIIFLEKKYPINLKRKKINWIKAIISLLILITSLWFNDENSPIYYISKGFDNNPNFRNPPDSTGANGSILTFLDFIKVPIMDKPANYSESAVKQVVQKYQREATTINKTRKNKLSDQTIIFNLSESFVDPKEFPTVKISNSVRDPMKYIRKLMTTTTAGYMLSAGYGGGTGNMEYESLTGFNMGTFSTAVTPYTQITSRYNFYPTIGMNFKYSSALHPFNGTFYGRIDNYHRFRFNKFAYLGSKYKIYDQKTIGSNPYLSDETAYQNGIRQIKSQKNGQFINLISMQNHMPYGDYYSPNEYKDNVSGSLIADENTKNSFASYTKGVEYTDKAVKKFIKQIDEIDKPITLVFYGDHYPAIIDQSQLAKYPVKLHATTYFIYSNKYAREHGAKNKIKPDKYISTSSFIPMALDQTNSKVTAYQALLTRIYKDLPAITINYSGDDGFELVDQNGKKVSEKKLTKKQKELLKDYQLIQYDMSAGKGYTLDVKGFYK
;
A
#
# COMPACT_ATOMS: atom_id res chain seq x y z
N MET A 1 -11.45 -31.46 58.35
CA MET A 1 -10.39 -30.45 58.11
C MET A 1 -9.35 -30.80 57.04
N LYS A 2 -8.84 -32.03 56.89
CA LYS A 2 -7.73 -32.35 55.94
C LYS A 2 -8.04 -32.19 54.44
N SER A 3 -9.31 -32.26 54.00
CA SER A 3 -9.68 -32.15 52.57
C SER A 3 -9.73 -30.69 52.08
N THR A 4 -10.35 -29.80 52.86
CA THR A 4 -10.52 -28.37 52.53
C THR A 4 -9.18 -27.63 52.51
N LEU A 5 -8.34 -27.86 53.53
CA LEU A 5 -7.00 -27.26 53.61
C LEU A 5 -6.11 -27.69 52.44
N ARG A 6 -6.25 -28.94 51.99
CA ARG A 6 -5.52 -29.49 50.84
C ARG A 6 -5.96 -28.85 49.53
N LYS A 7 -7.27 -28.68 49.31
CA LYS A 7 -7.82 -28.00 48.13
C LYS A 7 -7.39 -26.52 48.10
N ALA A 8 -7.42 -25.83 49.23
CA ALA A 8 -6.92 -24.46 49.35
C ALA A 8 -5.44 -24.37 48.93
N PHE A 9 -4.59 -25.28 49.43
CA PHE A 9 -3.18 -25.33 49.06
C PHE A 9 -2.95 -25.62 47.57
N GLN A 10 -3.75 -26.47 46.94
CA GLN A 10 -3.69 -26.72 45.50
C GLN A 10 -4.01 -25.45 44.68
N TRP A 11 -5.05 -24.71 45.09
CA TRP A 11 -5.40 -23.45 44.43
C TRP A 11 -4.34 -22.37 44.63
N ILE A 12 -3.72 -22.29 45.81
CA ILE A 12 -2.60 -21.37 46.07
C ILE A 12 -1.44 -21.68 45.11
N LEU A 13 -1.03 -22.94 45.00
CA LEU A 13 0.05 -23.34 44.09
C LEU A 13 -0.28 -23.02 42.62
N LEU A 14 -1.52 -23.28 42.19
CA LEU A 14 -1.97 -22.98 40.84
C LEU A 14 -2.00 -21.47 40.57
N LEU A 15 -2.48 -20.67 41.51
CA LEU A 15 -2.47 -19.20 41.41
C LEU A 15 -1.04 -18.66 41.32
N CYS A 16 -0.11 -19.18 42.12
CA CYS A 16 1.31 -18.81 42.04
C CYS A 16 1.89 -19.10 40.65
N LEU A 17 1.54 -20.24 40.03
CA LEU A 17 1.99 -20.58 38.69
C LEU A 17 1.39 -19.65 37.63
N LEU A 18 0.08 -19.38 37.69
CA LEU A 18 -0.61 -18.48 36.76
C LEU A 18 -0.03 -17.06 36.85
N LEU A 19 0.21 -16.57 38.08
CA LEU A 19 0.89 -15.29 38.31
C LEU A 19 2.31 -15.31 37.76
N GLY A 20 3.08 -16.38 37.97
CA GLY A 20 4.42 -16.53 37.41
C GLY A 20 4.45 -16.37 35.88
N VAL A 21 3.55 -17.06 35.18
CA VAL A 21 3.41 -16.98 33.72
C VAL A 21 3.04 -15.56 33.26
N LEU A 22 2.15 -14.86 33.96
CA LEU A 22 1.75 -13.48 33.59
C LEU A 22 2.82 -12.43 33.97
N ILE A 23 3.52 -12.63 35.08
CA ILE A 23 4.65 -11.79 35.51
C ILE A 23 5.80 -11.88 34.51
N GLN A 24 6.03 -13.06 33.94
CA GLN A 24 7.01 -13.27 32.88
C GLN A 24 6.82 -12.28 31.72
N THR A 25 5.58 -12.01 31.31
CA THR A 25 5.23 -11.05 30.24
C THR A 25 5.50 -9.60 30.61
N LEU A 26 5.20 -9.20 31.84
CA LEU A 26 5.13 -7.79 32.25
C LEU A 26 6.40 -7.30 32.96
N GLY A 27 7.12 -8.19 33.65
CA GLY A 27 8.41 -7.90 34.27
C GLY A 27 9.55 -7.76 33.25
N PHE A 28 9.39 -8.30 32.04
CA PHE A 28 10.40 -8.30 30.99
C PHE A 28 10.63 -6.93 30.35
N TRP A 29 9.62 -6.06 30.27
CA TRP A 29 9.69 -4.83 29.45
C TRP A 29 9.84 -3.53 30.23
N ASN A 30 9.55 -3.49 31.53
CA ASN A 30 9.96 -2.35 32.35
C ASN A 30 11.50 -2.26 32.48
N TYR A 31 12.23 -3.31 32.09
CA TYR A 31 13.69 -3.41 32.13
C TYR A 31 14.19 -4.15 30.88
N ASN A 32 14.45 -3.46 29.76
CA ASN A 32 15.33 -4.01 28.73
C ASN A 32 16.76 -3.76 29.22
N PRO A 33 17.34 -4.64 30.05
CA PRO A 33 18.50 -4.29 30.83
C PRO A 33 19.72 -4.31 29.90
N THR A 34 20.52 -3.26 29.93
CA THR A 34 21.77 -3.20 29.15
C THR A 34 22.77 -4.27 29.60
N ALA A 35 22.72 -4.67 30.88
CA ALA A 35 23.58 -5.70 31.44
C ALA A 35 23.17 -7.13 31.04
N VAL A 36 24.13 -7.87 30.48
CA VAL A 36 24.00 -9.30 30.11
C VAL A 36 23.61 -10.17 31.31
N SER A 37 24.11 -9.86 32.51
CA SER A 37 23.79 -10.58 33.75
C SER A 37 22.30 -10.50 34.09
N THR A 38 21.66 -9.34 33.93
CA THR A 38 20.22 -9.17 34.16
C THR A 38 19.39 -9.88 33.09
N LYS A 39 19.81 -9.83 31.81
CA LYS A 39 19.16 -10.62 30.73
C LYS A 39 19.20 -12.12 31.03
N THR A 40 20.35 -12.60 31.53
CA THR A 40 20.55 -14.01 31.89
C THR A 40 19.65 -14.44 33.05
N ARG A 41 19.52 -13.61 34.09
CA ARG A 41 18.58 -13.85 35.21
C ARG A 41 17.14 -13.99 34.72
N ILE A 42 16.70 -13.07 33.87
CA ILE A 42 15.33 -13.06 33.33
C ILE A 42 15.09 -14.28 32.44
N GLY A 43 16.02 -14.61 31.54
CA GLY A 43 15.94 -15.80 30.68
C GLY A 43 15.91 -17.13 31.46
N MET A 44 16.65 -17.20 32.57
CA MET A 44 16.59 -18.35 33.48
C MET A 44 15.22 -18.49 34.14
N VAL A 45 14.64 -17.39 34.64
CA VAL A 45 13.29 -17.41 35.25
C VAL A 45 12.21 -17.81 34.25
N ILE A 46 12.27 -17.30 33.01
CA ILE A 46 11.40 -17.71 31.90
C ILE A 46 11.46 -19.22 31.69
N SER A 47 12.67 -19.76 31.59
CA SER A 47 12.90 -21.18 31.33
C SER A 47 12.41 -22.05 32.47
N LEU A 48 12.61 -21.63 33.72
CA LEU A 48 12.08 -22.31 34.89
C LEU A 48 10.55 -22.34 34.87
N ILE A 49 9.89 -21.21 34.57
CA ILE A 49 8.42 -21.15 34.50
C ILE A 49 7.91 -22.10 33.42
N GLN A 50 8.51 -22.09 32.22
CA GLN A 50 8.13 -22.99 31.12
C GLN A 50 8.25 -24.46 31.54
N LEU A 51 9.36 -24.85 32.16
CA LEU A 51 9.60 -26.22 32.62
C LEU A 51 8.61 -26.62 33.73
N VAL A 52 8.36 -25.74 34.71
CA VAL A 52 7.40 -25.98 35.79
C VAL A 52 6.00 -26.20 35.22
N VAL A 53 5.55 -25.34 34.29
CA VAL A 53 4.26 -25.49 33.61
C VAL A 53 4.16 -26.88 32.96
N MET A 54 5.17 -27.29 32.17
CA MET A 54 5.15 -28.57 31.46
C MET A 54 5.18 -29.78 32.39
N VAL A 55 6.03 -29.76 33.43
CA VAL A 55 6.10 -30.83 34.44
C VAL A 55 4.78 -30.96 35.19
N TRP A 56 4.17 -29.84 35.60
CA TRP A 56 2.90 -29.85 36.31
C TRP A 56 1.74 -30.29 35.42
N TYR A 57 1.73 -29.89 34.14
CA TYR A 57 0.81 -30.44 33.15
C TYR A 57 0.97 -31.96 33.06
N GLY A 58 2.21 -32.46 32.92
CA GLY A 58 2.52 -33.88 32.88
C GLY A 58 2.01 -34.66 34.09
N MET A 59 2.13 -34.08 35.29
CA MET A 59 1.65 -34.71 36.53
C MET A 59 0.13 -34.94 36.53
N SER A 60 -0.67 -34.02 35.96
CA SER A 60 -2.12 -34.17 35.83
C SER A 60 -2.53 -35.24 34.80
N TYR A 61 -1.63 -35.61 33.89
CA TYR A 61 -1.86 -36.62 32.84
C TYR A 61 -1.09 -37.93 33.09
N GLY A 62 -0.46 -38.11 34.24
CA GLY A 62 0.28 -39.32 34.55
C GLY A 62 -0.58 -40.49 35.05
N ASN A 63 -1.82 -40.27 35.49
CA ASN A 63 -2.59 -41.31 36.19
C ASN A 63 -3.21 -42.41 35.29
N LYS A 64 -3.43 -42.13 34.00
CA LYS A 64 -4.00 -43.06 33.03
C LYS A 64 -3.62 -42.68 31.60
N GLU A 65 -3.88 -43.56 30.67
CA GLU A 65 -3.76 -43.28 29.25
C GLU A 65 -4.95 -42.44 28.74
N TYR A 66 -4.66 -41.31 28.10
CA TYR A 66 -5.65 -40.40 27.50
C TYR A 66 -5.68 -40.55 25.97
N SER A 67 -6.81 -40.20 25.36
CA SER A 67 -6.98 -40.15 23.90
C SER A 67 -6.54 -38.82 23.31
N PHE A 68 -6.33 -38.76 21.99
CA PHE A 68 -6.02 -37.52 21.25
C PHE A 68 -7.09 -36.43 21.42
N LYS A 69 -8.30 -36.79 21.84
CA LYS A 69 -9.40 -35.89 22.21
C LYS A 69 -8.94 -34.79 23.18
N GLU A 70 -8.09 -35.12 24.15
CA GLU A 70 -7.60 -34.10 25.09
C GLU A 70 -6.68 -33.09 24.39
N ALA A 71 -5.77 -33.52 23.52
CA ALA A 71 -4.92 -32.61 22.76
C ALA A 71 -5.76 -31.63 21.91
N VAL A 72 -6.79 -32.13 21.20
CA VAL A 72 -7.67 -31.30 20.37
C VAL A 72 -8.56 -30.37 21.20
N LYS A 73 -9.04 -30.84 22.35
CA LYS A 73 -9.80 -30.00 23.28
C LYS A 73 -8.96 -28.80 23.76
N ASN A 74 -7.74 -29.06 24.20
CA ASN A 74 -6.81 -28.03 24.68
C ASN A 74 -6.38 -27.11 23.52
N TRP A 75 -6.21 -27.65 22.31
CA TRP A 75 -5.95 -26.85 21.11
C TRP A 75 -7.12 -25.90 20.79
N LEU A 76 -8.36 -26.39 20.87
CA LEU A 76 -9.56 -25.59 20.61
C LEU A 76 -9.71 -24.45 21.63
N GLU A 77 -9.47 -24.72 22.91
CA GLU A 77 -9.44 -23.69 23.96
C GLU A 77 -8.41 -22.62 23.65
N GLY A 78 -7.22 -23.04 23.20
CA GLY A 78 -6.16 -22.12 22.81
C GLY A 78 -6.51 -21.29 21.58
N VAL A 79 -7.05 -21.88 20.51
CA VAL A 79 -7.48 -21.14 19.32
C VAL A 79 -8.57 -20.12 19.66
N ILE A 80 -9.56 -20.48 20.47
CA ILE A 80 -10.61 -19.54 20.92
C ILE A 80 -9.98 -18.39 21.71
N THR A 81 -9.05 -18.69 22.61
CA THR A 81 -8.33 -17.66 23.37
C THR A 81 -7.53 -16.74 22.43
N LEU A 82 -6.82 -17.30 21.46
CA LEU A 82 -6.03 -16.54 20.48
C LEU A 82 -6.93 -15.63 19.62
N ILE A 83 -8.10 -16.10 19.18
CA ILE A 83 -9.08 -15.29 18.44
C ILE A 83 -9.54 -14.10 19.28
N ILE A 84 -10.01 -14.36 20.51
CA ILE A 84 -10.50 -13.30 21.41
C ILE A 84 -9.38 -12.30 21.68
N PHE A 85 -8.19 -12.78 22.00
CA PHE A 85 -7.07 -11.92 22.35
C PHE A 85 -6.56 -11.11 21.16
N TYR A 86 -6.50 -11.71 19.97
CA TYR A 86 -6.10 -11.00 18.77
C TYR A 86 -7.14 -9.97 18.31
N LEU A 87 -8.43 -10.23 18.49
CA LEU A 87 -9.47 -9.22 18.25
C LEU A 87 -9.28 -8.01 19.16
N VAL A 88 -9.03 -8.24 20.46
CA VAL A 88 -8.70 -7.15 21.41
C VAL A 88 -7.45 -6.40 20.96
N PHE A 89 -6.41 -7.12 20.51
CA PHE A 89 -5.18 -6.52 19.99
C PHE A 89 -5.43 -5.61 18.78
N VAL A 90 -6.10 -6.11 17.75
CA VAL A 90 -6.36 -5.38 16.50
C VAL A 90 -7.31 -4.21 16.71
N ILE A 91 -8.34 -4.34 17.57
CA ILE A 91 -9.21 -3.21 17.91
C ILE A 91 -8.43 -2.13 18.67
N SER A 92 -7.53 -2.56 19.56
CA SER A 92 -6.77 -1.63 20.41
C SER A 92 -5.63 -0.93 19.68
N LEU A 93 -5.02 -1.62 18.71
CA LEU A 93 -3.85 -1.18 17.94
C LEU A 93 -3.95 -1.68 16.48
N PRO A 94 -4.87 -1.13 15.68
CA PRO A 94 -5.12 -1.60 14.33
C PRO A 94 -3.88 -1.52 13.43
N GLN A 95 -2.97 -0.57 13.68
CA GLN A 95 -1.74 -0.38 12.94
C GLN A 95 -0.75 -1.54 12.98
N PHE A 96 -0.89 -2.48 13.92
CA PHE A 96 -0.07 -3.70 13.98
C PHE A 96 -0.81 -4.94 13.47
N PHE A 97 -1.94 -4.77 12.79
CA PHE A 97 -2.58 -5.87 12.08
C PHE A 97 -1.63 -6.48 11.04
N SER A 98 -1.61 -7.81 10.95
CA SER A 98 -0.79 -8.55 10.00
C SER A 98 -1.48 -9.86 9.65
N ALA A 99 -1.62 -10.15 8.36
CA ALA A 99 -2.19 -11.39 7.86
C ALA A 99 -1.40 -12.62 8.35
N TRP A 100 -0.09 -12.48 8.59
CA TRP A 100 0.73 -13.55 9.15
C TRP A 100 0.34 -13.91 10.59
N ASN A 101 0.00 -12.91 11.41
CA ASN A 101 -0.50 -13.15 12.77
C ASN A 101 -1.88 -13.84 12.74
N LEU A 102 -2.73 -13.51 11.77
CA LEU A 102 -4.01 -14.19 11.56
C LEU A 102 -3.81 -15.68 11.23
N TRP A 103 -2.83 -16.00 10.37
CA TRP A 103 -2.43 -17.39 10.10
C TRP A 103 -1.98 -18.11 11.38
N GLY A 104 -1.23 -17.41 12.24
CA GLY A 104 -0.78 -17.94 13.52
C GLY A 104 -1.87 -18.25 14.55
N ILE A 105 -3.08 -17.69 14.40
CA ILE A 105 -4.21 -17.99 15.29
C ILE A 105 -4.82 -19.35 14.95
N PHE A 106 -4.94 -19.67 13.66
CA PHE A 106 -5.54 -20.92 13.20
C PHE A 106 -4.54 -22.09 13.19
N PHE A 107 -3.24 -21.80 13.05
CA PHE A 107 -2.18 -22.81 13.04
C PHE A 107 -1.10 -22.57 14.10
N PRO A 108 -1.46 -22.35 15.38
CA PRO A 108 -0.56 -21.84 16.41
C PRO A 108 0.62 -22.76 16.73
N VAL A 109 0.50 -24.06 16.46
CA VAL A 109 1.58 -25.05 16.61
C VAL A 109 2.58 -24.93 15.46
N LEU A 110 2.10 -24.80 14.22
CA LEU A 110 2.96 -24.71 13.03
C LEU A 110 3.71 -23.37 12.99
N THR A 111 3.01 -22.29 13.31
CA THR A 111 3.56 -20.92 13.30
C THR A 111 4.29 -20.58 14.59
N SER A 112 4.29 -21.46 15.59
CA SER A 112 4.91 -21.24 16.90
C SER A 112 4.40 -19.97 17.60
N THR A 113 3.11 -19.66 17.48
CA THR A 113 2.49 -18.45 18.06
C THR A 113 2.76 -18.33 19.56
N SER A 114 2.86 -19.48 20.24
CA SER A 114 3.49 -19.62 21.54
C SER A 114 4.19 -20.98 21.60
N ALA A 115 5.49 -20.97 21.91
CA ALA A 115 6.29 -22.19 21.99
C ALA A 115 5.84 -23.09 23.16
N LEU A 116 5.45 -22.47 24.29
CA LEU A 116 4.92 -23.18 25.46
C LEU A 116 3.54 -23.81 25.17
N PHE A 117 2.64 -23.07 24.51
CA PHE A 117 1.35 -23.63 24.09
C PHE A 117 1.53 -24.77 23.09
N SER A 118 2.40 -24.60 22.10
CA SER A 118 2.75 -25.66 21.14
C SER A 118 3.29 -26.89 21.85
N GLY A 119 4.16 -26.71 22.84
CA GLY A 119 4.69 -27.78 23.68
C GLY A 119 3.61 -28.54 24.46
N ILE A 120 2.61 -27.85 25.01
CA ILE A 120 1.45 -28.48 25.66
C ILE A 120 0.71 -29.37 24.67
N ILE A 121 0.35 -28.86 23.49
CA ILE A 121 -0.43 -29.61 22.49
C ILE A 121 0.34 -30.84 21.98
N ILE A 122 1.62 -30.67 21.65
CA ILE A 122 2.49 -31.76 21.20
C ILE A 122 2.62 -32.81 22.32
N SER A 123 2.83 -32.40 23.57
CA SER A 123 2.95 -33.31 24.71
C SER A 123 1.68 -34.13 24.94
N LEU A 124 0.51 -33.50 24.85
CA LEU A 124 -0.78 -34.19 24.96
C LEU A 124 -0.99 -35.19 23.82
N PHE A 125 -0.50 -34.89 22.61
CA PHE A 125 -0.52 -35.82 21.50
C PHE A 125 0.39 -37.04 21.75
N PHE A 126 1.57 -36.85 22.33
CA PHE A 126 2.49 -37.95 22.66
C PHE A 126 2.17 -38.69 23.97
N GLN A 127 1.27 -38.16 24.80
CA GLN A 127 0.90 -38.72 26.11
C GLN A 127 0.61 -40.23 26.11
N PRO A 128 -0.22 -40.81 25.22
CA PRO A 128 -0.51 -42.25 25.26
C PRO A 128 0.70 -43.13 24.93
N PHE A 129 1.64 -42.63 24.12
CA PHE A 129 2.88 -43.34 23.81
C PHE A 129 3.85 -43.30 24.99
N ILE A 130 4.01 -42.13 25.60
CA ILE A 130 4.85 -41.94 26.79
C ILE A 130 4.30 -42.77 27.95
N PHE A 131 2.98 -42.75 28.17
CA PHE A 131 2.33 -43.53 29.23
C PHE A 131 2.66 -45.02 29.12
N ARG A 132 2.47 -45.61 27.92
CA ARG A 132 2.75 -47.03 27.67
C ARG A 132 4.23 -47.36 27.79
N LEU A 133 5.12 -46.48 27.33
CA LEU A 133 6.56 -46.66 27.48
C LEU A 133 6.95 -46.67 28.96
N GLN A 134 6.47 -45.71 29.74
CA GLN A 134 6.79 -45.61 31.17
C GLN A 134 6.23 -46.76 32.00
N GLU A 135 5.05 -47.29 31.66
CA GLU A 135 4.46 -48.47 32.32
C GLU A 135 5.23 -49.76 32.03
N LYS A 136 5.90 -49.87 30.88
CA LYS A 136 6.75 -51.02 30.55
C LYS A 136 8.08 -51.02 31.31
N LEU A 137 8.51 -49.87 31.82
CA LEU A 137 9.80 -49.68 32.46
C LEU A 137 9.64 -49.61 33.99
N ASN A 138 10.59 -50.17 34.73
CA ASN A 138 10.63 -49.97 36.18
C ASN A 138 11.09 -48.54 36.53
N ALA A 139 11.01 -48.14 37.81
CA ALA A 139 11.34 -46.78 38.23
C ALA A 139 12.79 -46.37 37.92
N LYS A 140 13.76 -47.29 38.06
CA LYS A 140 15.18 -47.01 37.77
C LYS A 140 15.42 -46.83 36.27
N GLN A 141 14.80 -47.67 35.44
CA GLN A 141 14.87 -47.58 33.98
C GLN A 141 14.24 -46.29 33.46
N ASN A 142 13.10 -45.87 34.01
CA ASN A 142 12.47 -44.60 33.68
C ASN A 142 13.38 -43.42 34.01
N VAL A 143 13.98 -43.39 35.21
CA VAL A 143 14.94 -42.33 35.60
C VAL A 143 16.12 -42.32 34.64
N LEU A 144 16.73 -43.48 34.36
CA LEU A 144 17.86 -43.58 33.45
C LEU A 144 17.53 -43.08 32.04
N LEU A 145 16.42 -43.56 31.46
CA LEU A 145 15.99 -43.16 30.12
C LEU A 145 15.74 -41.66 30.04
N LEU A 146 14.96 -41.13 30.98
CA LEU A 146 14.59 -39.72 30.98
C LEU A 146 15.83 -38.83 31.21
N THR A 147 16.77 -39.22 32.07
CA THR A 147 18.03 -38.50 32.28
C THR A 147 18.93 -38.52 31.05
N VAL A 148 19.08 -39.68 30.39
CA VAL A 148 19.89 -39.80 29.16
C VAL A 148 19.31 -38.92 28.06
N ILE A 149 17.99 -38.92 27.88
CA ILE A 149 17.34 -38.05 26.88
C ILE A 149 17.51 -36.57 27.26
N THR A 150 17.40 -36.20 28.55
CA THR A 150 17.66 -34.82 29.01
C THR A 150 19.08 -34.37 28.63
N LEU A 151 20.09 -35.21 28.90
CA LEU A 151 21.48 -34.91 28.55
C LEU A 151 21.69 -34.86 27.04
N LEU A 152 21.09 -35.77 26.27
CA LEU A 152 21.19 -35.80 24.81
C LEU A 152 20.59 -34.53 24.18
N ILE A 153 19.34 -34.18 24.54
CA ILE A 153 18.68 -32.96 24.05
C ILE A 153 19.51 -31.74 24.43
N PHE A 154 20.04 -31.70 25.65
CA PHE A 154 20.94 -30.64 26.06
C PHE A 154 22.17 -30.56 25.16
N THR A 155 22.90 -31.66 24.95
CA THR A 155 24.11 -31.68 24.09
C THR A 155 23.83 -31.27 22.65
N LEU A 156 22.68 -31.65 22.08
CA LEU A 156 22.28 -31.29 20.72
C LEU A 156 21.79 -29.83 20.59
N SER A 157 21.40 -29.20 21.70
CA SER A 157 20.93 -27.81 21.74
C SER A 157 21.95 -26.84 22.32
N ALA A 158 22.99 -27.33 22.99
CA ALA A 158 24.00 -26.52 23.66
C ALA A 158 24.87 -25.78 22.63
N GLY A 159 24.70 -24.46 22.55
CA GLY A 159 25.42 -23.57 21.61
C GLY A 159 24.52 -22.87 20.60
N ASN A 160 23.27 -23.32 20.44
CA ASN A 160 22.27 -22.61 19.65
C ASN A 160 21.31 -21.87 20.57
N SER A 161 21.49 -20.55 20.70
CA SER A 161 20.53 -19.65 21.37
C SER A 161 19.16 -19.57 20.65
N LEU A 162 19.09 -20.16 19.45
CA LEU A 162 18.02 -20.09 18.45
C LEU A 162 16.67 -20.75 18.83
N LEU A 163 16.57 -21.44 19.96
CA LEU A 163 15.46 -22.37 20.15
C LEU A 163 14.28 -21.85 20.97
N THR A 164 14.26 -20.63 21.51
CA THR A 164 13.10 -20.18 22.32
C THR A 164 11.92 -19.61 21.51
N SER A 165 12.05 -19.48 20.18
CA SER A 165 11.09 -18.72 19.34
C SER A 165 10.39 -19.54 18.24
N TYR A 166 10.77 -20.79 17.99
CA TYR A 166 10.28 -21.60 16.86
C TYR A 166 9.58 -22.91 17.26
N SER A 167 8.73 -23.44 16.38
CA SER A 167 7.80 -24.55 16.65
C SER A 167 8.50 -25.87 17.03
N ILE A 168 9.73 -26.07 16.55
CA ILE A 168 10.56 -27.23 16.90
C ILE A 168 10.88 -27.28 18.40
N PHE A 169 10.81 -26.15 19.10
CA PHE A 169 11.00 -26.08 20.55
C PHE A 169 9.88 -26.75 21.34
N GLY A 170 8.65 -26.70 20.83
CA GLY A 170 7.51 -27.39 21.43
C GLY A 170 7.77 -28.90 21.55
N LEU A 171 8.58 -29.49 20.66
CA LEU A 171 8.97 -30.91 20.74
C LEU A 171 9.86 -31.18 21.96
N TYR A 172 10.77 -30.27 22.32
CA TYR A 172 11.64 -30.45 23.49
C TYR A 172 10.88 -30.41 24.82
N LEU A 173 9.76 -29.67 24.86
CA LEU A 173 8.88 -29.58 26.02
C LEU A 173 8.11 -30.88 26.32
N VAL A 174 8.13 -31.86 25.41
CA VAL A 174 7.60 -33.21 25.66
C VAL A 174 8.37 -33.93 26.77
N LEU A 175 9.67 -33.67 26.91
CA LEU A 175 10.49 -34.29 27.92
C LEU A 175 10.14 -33.85 29.36
N PRO A 176 10.06 -32.55 29.71
CA PRO A 176 9.56 -32.11 31.02
C PRO A 176 8.15 -32.60 31.30
N PHE A 177 7.27 -32.67 30.28
CA PHE A 177 5.97 -33.31 30.44
C PHE A 177 6.08 -34.79 30.84
N ALA A 178 6.92 -35.57 30.17
CA ALA A 178 7.16 -36.98 30.48
C ALA A 178 7.72 -37.17 31.90
N TRP A 179 8.63 -36.31 32.34
CA TRP A 179 9.11 -36.29 33.72
C TRP A 179 7.99 -36.02 34.73
N GLY A 180 7.09 -35.09 34.43
CA GLY A 180 5.89 -34.84 35.23
C GLY A 180 4.99 -36.08 35.37
N MET A 181 4.74 -36.79 34.26
CA MET A 181 3.97 -38.03 34.27
C MET A 181 4.61 -39.08 35.19
N PHE A 182 5.93 -39.26 35.09
CA PHE A 182 6.66 -40.21 35.92
C PHE A 182 6.63 -39.82 37.41
N ILE A 183 6.87 -38.54 37.71
CA ILE A 183 6.84 -37.98 39.07
C ILE A 183 5.48 -38.20 39.73
N SER A 184 4.37 -38.14 38.98
CA SER A 184 3.05 -38.41 39.53
C SER A 184 2.91 -39.83 40.13
N LYS A 185 3.66 -40.81 39.61
CA LYS A 185 3.57 -42.23 39.99
C LYS A 185 4.62 -42.67 41.02
N VAL A 186 5.86 -42.16 40.92
CA VAL A 186 7.01 -42.67 41.68
C VAL A 186 6.96 -42.34 43.18
N LYS A 187 7.25 -43.31 44.05
CA LYS A 187 7.47 -43.07 45.49
C LYS A 187 8.97 -42.90 45.76
N ILE A 188 9.35 -41.79 46.39
CA ILE A 188 10.75 -41.47 46.74
C ILE A 188 10.88 -41.40 48.26
N SER A 189 12.03 -41.86 48.78
CA SER A 189 12.35 -41.82 50.21
C SER A 189 12.65 -40.39 50.67
N SER A 190 12.31 -40.08 51.93
CA SER A 190 12.55 -38.74 52.50
C SER A 190 14.04 -38.35 52.48
N LYS A 191 14.96 -39.32 52.63
CA LYS A 191 16.41 -39.11 52.55
C LYS A 191 16.86 -38.69 51.14
N CYS A 192 16.34 -39.36 50.11
CA CYS A 192 16.65 -39.02 48.72
C CYS A 192 16.07 -37.65 48.34
N LEU A 193 14.85 -37.34 48.78
CA LEU A 193 14.24 -36.03 48.56
C LEU A 193 15.02 -34.91 49.26
N LEU A 194 15.45 -35.13 50.51
CA LEU A 194 16.29 -34.18 51.24
C LEU A 194 17.63 -33.96 50.53
N GLY A 195 18.29 -35.04 50.07
CA GLY A 195 19.53 -34.95 49.30
C GLY A 195 19.38 -34.16 47.99
N LEU A 196 18.31 -34.41 47.20
CA LEU A 196 18.00 -33.65 45.99
C LEU A 196 17.69 -32.18 46.28
N THR A 197 17.04 -31.90 47.41
CA THR A 197 16.74 -30.54 47.85
C THR A 197 18.01 -29.79 48.22
N ILE A 198 18.89 -30.39 49.03
CA ILE A 198 20.20 -29.83 49.37
C ILE A 198 21.03 -29.60 48.10
N LEU A 199 21.06 -30.58 47.20
CA LEU A 199 21.77 -30.48 45.93
C LEU A 199 21.23 -29.33 45.07
N SER A 200 19.90 -29.15 44.98
CA SER A 200 19.29 -28.07 44.21
C SER A 200 19.59 -26.69 44.83
N VAL A 201 19.57 -26.58 46.16
CA VAL A 201 19.89 -25.35 46.89
C VAL A 201 21.36 -24.96 46.71
N ILE A 202 22.28 -25.93 46.64
CA ILE A 202 23.71 -25.70 46.41
C ILE A 202 24.00 -25.40 44.92
N LEU A 203 23.42 -26.17 43.99
CA LEU A 203 23.67 -26.02 42.56
C LEU A 203 23.20 -24.66 42.04
N LEU A 204 22.08 -24.13 42.54
CA LEU A 204 21.49 -22.88 42.04
C LEU A 204 22.48 -21.67 42.12
N PRO A 205 23.05 -21.30 43.28
CA PRO A 205 24.03 -20.21 43.37
C PRO A 205 25.37 -20.55 42.71
N VAL A 206 25.83 -21.80 42.77
CA VAL A 206 27.10 -22.23 42.15
C VAL A 206 27.04 -22.07 40.64
N VAL A 207 26.00 -22.60 39.99
CA VAL A 207 25.84 -22.51 38.54
C VAL A 207 25.65 -21.06 38.10
N TYR A 208 24.86 -20.29 38.86
CA TYR A 208 24.67 -18.88 38.61
C TYR A 208 26.00 -18.10 38.67
N TYR A 209 26.82 -18.32 39.71
CA TYR A 209 28.11 -17.67 39.89
C TYR A 209 29.13 -18.09 38.83
N VAL A 210 29.26 -19.40 38.56
CA VAL A 210 30.15 -19.95 37.53
C VAL A 210 29.78 -19.42 36.14
N THR A 211 28.49 -19.31 35.82
CA THR A 211 28.07 -18.80 34.51
C THR A 211 28.41 -17.33 34.33
N ILE A 212 28.21 -16.49 35.36
CA ILE A 212 28.62 -15.08 35.32
C ILE A 212 30.15 -14.96 35.22
N ALA A 213 30.89 -15.76 35.97
CA ALA A 213 32.35 -15.78 35.95
C ALA A 213 32.92 -16.20 34.58
N LEU A 214 32.21 -17.06 33.84
CA LEU A 214 32.60 -17.52 32.51
C LEU A 214 32.17 -16.55 31.39
N MET A 215 31.31 -15.56 31.62
CA MET A 215 30.83 -14.61 30.60
C MET A 215 31.95 -13.83 29.85
N PRO A 216 33.06 -13.41 30.49
CA PRO A 216 34.14 -12.68 29.81
C PRO A 216 35.01 -13.52 28.86
N VAL A 217 34.93 -14.85 28.92
CA VAL A 217 35.74 -15.76 28.10
C VAL A 217 35.13 -15.87 26.70
N GLN A 218 35.30 -14.85 25.87
CA GLN A 218 34.96 -14.89 24.45
C GLN A 218 36.13 -15.48 23.67
N THR A 219 35.97 -16.68 23.11
CA THR A 219 36.95 -17.26 22.19
C THR A 219 36.83 -16.61 20.80
N PRO A 220 37.92 -16.47 20.02
CA PRO A 220 37.89 -15.89 18.67
C PRO A 220 36.95 -16.60 17.68
N GLN A 221 36.64 -17.88 17.92
CA GLN A 221 35.65 -18.65 17.14
C GLN A 221 34.19 -18.21 17.39
N ALA A 222 33.92 -17.44 18.45
CA ALA A 222 32.60 -16.86 18.69
C ALA A 222 32.19 -15.87 17.59
N VAL A 223 33.15 -15.25 16.87
CA VAL A 223 32.88 -14.22 15.85
C VAL A 223 32.12 -14.79 14.63
N LEU A 224 32.34 -16.06 14.26
CA LEU A 224 31.56 -16.72 13.20
C LEU A 224 30.13 -17.06 13.62
N PHE A 225 29.87 -17.17 14.93
CA PHE A 225 28.54 -17.41 15.51
C PHE A 225 27.86 -16.12 16.03
N THR A 226 28.55 -14.97 16.02
CA THR A 226 28.08 -13.70 16.63
C THR A 226 27.03 -12.93 15.86
N GLN A 227 26.59 -13.36 14.67
CA GLN A 227 25.34 -12.78 14.12
C GLN A 227 24.12 -13.12 14.99
N MET A 228 24.23 -14.05 15.94
CA MET A 228 23.18 -14.37 16.93
C MET A 228 23.69 -14.42 18.39
N ASN A 229 24.35 -13.36 18.83
CA ASN A 229 24.49 -12.88 20.22
C ASN A 229 24.10 -13.86 21.36
N MET A 230 24.85 -14.94 21.62
CA MET A 230 24.98 -15.58 22.95
C MET A 230 26.07 -16.66 22.93
N ALA A 231 26.95 -16.67 23.94
CA ALA A 231 27.98 -17.71 24.11
C ALA A 231 27.38 -18.99 24.75
N TRP A 232 28.09 -20.12 24.62
CA TRP A 232 27.63 -21.44 25.10
C TRP A 232 27.29 -21.45 26.61
N ASN A 233 28.05 -20.69 27.38
CA ASN A 233 27.87 -20.44 28.82
C ASN A 233 26.53 -19.74 29.16
N THR A 234 26.06 -18.76 28.39
CA THR A 234 24.77 -18.10 28.66
C THR A 234 23.59 -18.98 28.25
N SER A 235 23.78 -19.82 27.22
CA SER A 235 22.79 -20.81 26.79
C SER A 235 22.60 -21.95 27.81
N MET A 236 23.63 -22.33 28.57
CA MET A 236 23.56 -23.31 29.66
C MET A 236 22.52 -22.97 30.75
N LEU A 237 22.33 -21.68 31.06
CA LEU A 237 21.40 -21.22 32.10
C LEU A 237 20.05 -20.72 31.58
N MET A 238 20.01 -20.26 30.33
CA MET A 238 18.79 -19.73 29.72
C MET A 238 18.06 -20.74 28.83
N SER A 239 18.65 -21.91 28.56
CA SER A 239 17.98 -22.92 27.76
C SER A 239 17.08 -23.80 28.64
N PRO A 240 15.81 -24.00 28.26
CA PRO A 240 14.94 -24.95 28.94
C PRO A 240 15.41 -26.42 28.84
N SER A 241 16.33 -26.77 27.92
CA SER A 241 16.97 -28.09 27.91
C SER A 241 18.06 -28.26 28.98
N SER A 242 18.39 -27.22 29.75
CA SER A 242 19.44 -27.25 30.77
C SER A 242 19.20 -28.34 31.81
N PRO A 243 20.12 -29.31 32.00
CA PRO A 243 20.01 -30.35 33.02
C PRO A 243 19.91 -29.78 34.44
N LEU A 244 20.51 -28.61 34.67
CA LEU A 244 20.55 -27.95 35.97
C LEU A 244 19.18 -27.37 36.33
N LEU A 245 18.54 -26.65 35.40
CA LEU A 245 17.15 -26.22 35.57
C LEU A 245 16.23 -27.42 35.73
N PHE A 246 16.51 -28.49 34.99
CA PHE A 246 15.75 -29.72 35.05
C PHE A 246 15.78 -30.38 36.44
N VAL A 247 16.96 -30.48 37.07
CA VAL A 247 17.12 -30.99 38.43
C VAL A 247 16.34 -30.14 39.44
N ILE A 248 16.38 -28.82 39.30
CA ILE A 248 15.64 -27.89 40.17
C ILE A 248 14.12 -28.12 40.03
N VAL A 249 13.62 -28.18 38.80
CA VAL A 249 12.19 -28.35 38.53
C VAL A 249 11.69 -29.73 38.95
N VAL A 250 12.45 -30.79 38.69
CA VAL A 250 12.12 -32.16 39.14
C VAL A 250 12.10 -32.24 40.66
N THR A 251 13.09 -31.66 41.34
CA THR A 251 13.14 -31.61 42.81
C THR A 251 11.94 -30.85 43.38
N GLY A 252 11.62 -29.68 42.81
CA GLY A 252 10.42 -28.91 43.18
C GLY A 252 9.12 -29.70 42.96
N ALA A 253 8.98 -30.35 41.81
CA ALA A 253 7.81 -31.18 41.50
C ALA A 253 7.66 -32.39 42.46
N LEU A 254 8.77 -32.98 42.91
CA LEU A 254 8.78 -34.04 43.92
C LEU A 254 8.36 -33.55 45.30
N LEU A 255 8.84 -32.36 45.72
CA LEU A 255 8.43 -31.72 46.97
C LEU A 255 6.91 -31.46 46.98
N PHE A 256 6.38 -30.90 45.90
CA PHE A 256 4.96 -30.56 45.78
C PHE A 256 4.06 -31.71 45.28
N ARG A 257 4.63 -32.89 45.03
CA ARG A 257 3.96 -34.04 44.40
C ARG A 257 2.63 -34.39 45.06
N ARG A 258 2.61 -34.45 46.39
CA ARG A 258 1.43 -34.89 47.16
C ARG A 258 0.21 -33.99 46.93
N TRP A 259 0.39 -32.73 46.56
CA TRP A 259 -0.70 -31.80 46.26
C TRP A 259 -0.99 -31.74 44.77
N MET A 260 0.05 -31.64 43.93
CA MET A 260 -0.09 -31.41 42.49
C MET A 260 -0.58 -32.62 41.70
N SER A 261 -0.19 -33.85 42.07
CA SER A 261 -0.61 -35.09 41.38
C SER A 261 -2.12 -35.36 41.43
N LYS A 262 -2.88 -34.62 42.26
CA LYS A 262 -4.34 -34.76 42.39
C LYS A 262 -5.12 -33.64 41.70
N ILE A 263 -4.46 -32.69 41.05
CA ILE A 263 -5.14 -31.65 40.26
C ILE A 263 -5.68 -32.29 38.98
N SER A 264 -6.97 -32.07 38.71
CA SER A 264 -7.62 -32.63 37.53
C SER A 264 -7.11 -31.97 36.24
N HIS A 265 -7.12 -32.72 35.14
CA HIS A 265 -6.79 -32.17 33.81
C HIS A 265 -7.77 -31.06 33.37
N GLN A 266 -9.01 -31.04 33.89
CA GLN A 266 -9.93 -29.93 33.67
C GLN A 266 -9.46 -28.66 34.39
N THR A 267 -8.98 -28.78 35.61
CA THR A 267 -8.48 -27.64 36.39
C THR A 267 -7.16 -27.10 35.83
N ILE A 268 -6.24 -27.98 35.37
CA ILE A 268 -4.94 -27.55 34.82
C ILE A 268 -5.07 -26.82 33.48
N SER A 269 -6.19 -27.01 32.75
CA SER A 269 -6.46 -26.37 31.45
C SER A 269 -6.53 -24.84 31.51
N ILE A 270 -6.76 -24.25 32.69
CA ILE A 270 -6.72 -22.78 32.87
C ILE A 270 -5.37 -22.16 32.51
N LEU A 271 -4.29 -22.96 32.53
CA LEU A 271 -2.98 -22.51 32.07
C LEU A 271 -2.97 -22.15 30.58
N ILE A 272 -3.89 -22.67 29.75
CA ILE A 272 -3.90 -22.38 28.30
C ILE A 272 -4.16 -20.91 28.02
N PRO A 273 -5.28 -20.30 28.48
CA PRO A 273 -5.48 -18.87 28.31
C PRO A 273 -4.33 -18.03 28.89
N THR A 274 -3.84 -18.41 30.07
CA THR A 274 -2.75 -17.70 30.75
C THR A 274 -1.42 -17.76 29.98
N VAL A 275 -1.06 -18.92 29.44
CA VAL A 275 0.12 -19.08 28.58
C VAL A 275 -0.02 -18.24 27.32
N ILE A 276 -1.20 -18.22 26.70
CA ILE A 276 -1.44 -17.42 25.49
C ILE A 276 -1.27 -15.92 25.78
N PHE A 277 -1.89 -15.41 26.84
CA PHE A 277 -1.69 -14.02 27.25
C PHE A 277 -0.23 -13.71 27.61
N GLY A 278 0.45 -14.68 28.23
CA GLY A 278 1.80 -14.53 28.78
C GLY A 278 2.96 -14.79 27.81
N THR A 279 2.72 -15.33 26.61
CA THR A 279 3.82 -15.80 25.75
C THR A 279 3.66 -15.53 24.26
N THR A 280 2.54 -14.93 23.82
CA THR A 280 2.34 -14.59 22.39
C THR A 280 3.01 -13.28 22.01
N ALA A 281 3.55 -13.22 20.79
CA ALA A 281 4.29 -12.06 20.27
C ALA A 281 3.45 -10.77 20.26
N TYR A 282 2.22 -10.83 19.74
CA TYR A 282 1.35 -9.66 19.68
C TYR A 282 0.77 -9.28 21.04
N GLY A 283 0.61 -10.24 21.96
CA GLY A 283 0.32 -9.92 23.36
C GLY A 283 1.41 -9.02 23.95
N MET A 284 2.67 -9.39 23.75
CA MET A 284 3.80 -8.57 24.17
C MET A 284 3.79 -7.17 23.54
N THR A 285 3.51 -7.06 22.23
CA THR A 285 3.39 -5.76 21.54
C THR A 285 2.25 -4.90 22.11
N LEU A 286 1.08 -5.50 22.35
CA LEU A 286 -0.07 -4.81 22.95
C LEU A 286 0.31 -4.11 24.24
N TRP A 287 0.98 -4.85 25.12
CA TRP A 287 1.38 -4.37 26.43
C TRP A 287 2.46 -3.30 26.31
N LYS A 288 3.47 -3.50 25.48
CA LYS A 288 4.53 -2.51 25.26
C LYS A 288 3.94 -1.16 24.85
N GLU A 289 3.11 -1.12 23.80
CA GLU A 289 2.60 0.12 23.24
C GLU A 289 1.59 0.81 24.16
N LYS A 290 0.63 0.07 24.73
CA LYS A 290 -0.39 0.66 25.63
C LYS A 290 0.19 1.06 26.99
N LEU A 291 1.13 0.30 27.57
CA LEU A 291 1.76 0.71 28.83
C LEU A 291 2.72 1.88 28.65
N GLN A 292 3.39 2.03 27.51
CA GLN A 292 4.23 3.20 27.22
C GLN A 292 3.41 4.47 26.92
N LEU A 293 2.28 4.35 26.19
CA LEU A 293 1.44 5.49 25.81
C LEU A 293 0.55 6.02 26.94
N VAL A 294 0.09 5.16 27.84
CA VAL A 294 -0.88 5.56 28.88
C VAL A 294 -0.18 6.09 30.14
N LEU A 295 1.08 5.72 30.42
CA LEU A 295 1.73 6.06 31.70
C LEU A 295 3.26 6.21 31.59
N ALA A 296 3.78 7.39 31.96
CA ALA A 296 5.16 7.55 32.43
C ALA A 296 5.47 6.57 33.59
N PRO A 297 6.75 6.35 33.97
CA PRO A 297 7.30 5.04 34.36
C PRO A 297 6.29 4.23 35.18
N VAL A 298 5.77 3.18 34.53
CA VAL A 298 4.67 2.34 35.00
C VAL A 298 4.79 2.11 36.52
N SER A 299 3.87 2.70 37.29
CA SER A 299 3.84 2.42 38.73
C SER A 299 3.59 0.93 38.91
N LYS A 300 4.34 0.28 39.81
CA LYS A 300 4.22 -1.16 40.12
C LYS A 300 2.75 -1.58 40.36
N LYS A 301 1.90 -0.67 40.83
CA LYS A 301 0.46 -0.86 41.06
C LYS A 301 -0.32 -1.18 39.77
N VAL A 302 -0.05 -0.49 38.66
CA VAL A 302 -0.78 -0.70 37.40
C VAL A 302 -0.40 -2.03 36.75
N THR A 303 0.88 -2.40 36.79
CA THR A 303 1.34 -3.71 36.34
C THR A 303 0.64 -4.84 37.11
N ILE A 304 0.50 -4.68 38.43
CA ILE A 304 -0.20 -5.66 39.28
C ILE A 304 -1.68 -5.75 38.92
N LEU A 305 -2.37 -4.62 38.75
CA LEU A 305 -3.79 -4.61 38.35
C LEU A 305 -4.01 -5.30 37.00
N LEU A 306 -3.11 -5.11 36.04
CA LEU A 306 -3.18 -5.77 34.75
C LEU A 306 -2.96 -7.28 34.84
N ILE A 307 -1.96 -7.73 35.62
CA ILE A 307 -1.75 -9.17 35.89
C ILE A 307 -3.03 -9.78 36.47
N LEU A 308 -3.66 -9.10 37.42
CA LEU A 308 -4.91 -9.56 38.02
C LEU A 308 -6.05 -9.60 37.01
N ALA A 309 -6.16 -8.61 36.12
CA ALA A 309 -7.18 -8.60 35.06
C ALA A 309 -6.99 -9.76 34.07
N LEU A 310 -5.76 -10.05 33.64
CA LEU A 310 -5.45 -11.18 32.75
C LEU A 310 -5.67 -12.54 33.43
N LEU A 311 -5.40 -12.61 34.73
CA LEU A 311 -5.71 -13.78 35.53
C LEU A 311 -7.22 -14.01 35.55
N VAL A 312 -8.02 -12.99 35.86
CA VAL A 312 -9.49 -13.07 35.84
C VAL A 312 -10.00 -13.44 34.44
N ALA A 313 -9.46 -12.84 33.38
CA ALA A 313 -9.82 -13.20 32.01
C ALA A 313 -9.53 -14.67 31.69
N SER A 314 -8.40 -15.20 32.18
CA SER A 314 -8.05 -16.63 32.02
C SER A 314 -9.07 -17.55 32.69
N PHE A 315 -9.51 -17.20 33.91
CA PHE A 315 -10.58 -17.91 34.61
C PHE A 315 -11.91 -17.85 33.84
N ILE A 316 -12.29 -16.68 33.34
CA ILE A 316 -13.54 -16.49 32.59
C ILE A 316 -13.52 -17.32 31.31
N ILE A 317 -12.45 -17.25 30.51
CA ILE A 317 -12.34 -18.00 29.26
C ILE A 317 -12.41 -19.50 29.52
N ASN A 318 -11.63 -19.99 30.49
CA ASN A 318 -11.63 -21.40 30.85
C ASN A 318 -13.01 -21.87 31.36
N PHE A 319 -13.68 -21.06 32.18
CA PHE A 319 -15.03 -21.34 32.65
C PHE A 319 -16.03 -21.40 31.49
N VAL A 320 -16.00 -20.42 30.59
CA VAL A 320 -16.89 -20.36 29.43
C VAL A 320 -16.66 -21.55 28.50
N PHE A 321 -15.39 -21.87 28.24
CA PHE A 321 -15.00 -23.02 27.43
C PHE A 321 -15.53 -24.33 28.02
N ASN A 322 -15.28 -24.58 29.30
CA ASN A 322 -15.70 -25.82 29.95
C ASN A 322 -17.22 -25.91 30.12
N LYS A 323 -17.90 -24.82 30.45
CA LYS A 323 -19.35 -24.83 30.75
C LYS A 323 -20.22 -24.76 29.50
N PHE A 324 -19.84 -23.99 28.48
CA PHE A 324 -20.69 -23.74 27.32
C PHE A 324 -20.16 -24.38 26.04
N ILE A 325 -18.86 -24.24 25.73
CA ILE A 325 -18.28 -24.77 24.48
C ILE A 325 -18.26 -26.30 24.50
N LEU A 326 -17.78 -26.91 25.59
CA LEU A 326 -17.76 -28.36 25.71
C LEU A 326 -19.14 -28.99 25.90
N SER A 327 -20.12 -28.24 26.38
CA SER A 327 -21.51 -28.72 26.48
C SER A 327 -22.23 -28.75 25.12
N ASN A 328 -21.64 -28.16 24.07
CA ASN A 328 -22.23 -28.14 22.74
C ASN A 328 -22.12 -29.51 22.05
N LYS A 329 -23.26 -30.03 21.56
CA LYS A 329 -23.35 -31.34 20.89
C LYS A 329 -22.45 -31.44 19.66
N HIS A 330 -22.32 -30.40 18.85
CA HIS A 330 -21.48 -30.41 17.65
C HIS A 330 -19.99 -30.41 18.00
N VAL A 331 -19.60 -29.68 19.05
CA VAL A 331 -18.22 -29.71 19.56
C VAL A 331 -17.88 -31.11 20.08
N GLN A 332 -18.78 -31.75 20.84
CA GLN A 332 -18.56 -33.13 21.28
C GLN A 332 -18.51 -34.12 20.12
N GLN A 333 -19.37 -33.99 19.11
CA GLN A 333 -19.30 -34.81 17.89
C GLN A 333 -17.95 -34.66 17.18
N PHE A 334 -17.45 -33.43 17.06
CA PHE A 334 -16.13 -33.16 16.50
C PHE A 334 -15.02 -33.79 17.33
N LEU A 335 -15.00 -33.56 18.65
CA LEU A 335 -13.99 -34.09 19.56
C LEU A 335 -13.99 -35.63 19.62
N ASN A 336 -15.15 -36.27 19.47
CA ASN A 336 -15.26 -37.73 19.48
C ASN A 336 -14.57 -38.40 18.28
N LYS A 337 -14.32 -37.66 17.18
CA LYS A 337 -13.47 -38.14 16.08
C LYS A 337 -12.03 -38.42 16.52
N PHE A 338 -11.61 -37.82 17.63
CA PHE A 338 -10.27 -37.93 18.20
C PHE A 338 -10.21 -38.86 19.43
N ALA A 339 -11.19 -39.75 19.61
CA ALA A 339 -11.22 -40.68 20.74
C ALA A 339 -10.12 -41.77 20.71
N GLY A 340 -9.40 -41.89 19.60
CA GLY A 340 -8.29 -42.81 19.44
C GLY A 340 -7.06 -42.52 20.33
N LYS A 341 -6.21 -43.53 20.47
CA LYS A 341 -5.02 -43.53 21.34
C LYS A 341 -3.75 -44.03 20.64
N ASN A 342 -3.87 -44.63 19.46
CA ASN A 342 -2.79 -45.28 18.74
C ASN A 342 -2.45 -44.59 17.42
N LEU A 343 -1.27 -44.89 16.88
CA LEU A 343 -0.83 -44.36 15.57
C LEU A 343 -1.83 -44.72 14.44
N LYS A 344 -2.44 -45.90 14.50
CA LYS A 344 -3.51 -46.30 13.55
C LYS A 344 -4.72 -45.37 13.63
N ASP A 345 -5.06 -44.86 14.81
CA ASP A 345 -6.14 -43.88 14.97
C ASP A 345 -5.75 -42.51 14.43
N SER A 346 -4.46 -42.15 14.47
CA SER A 346 -3.98 -40.92 13.82
C SER A 346 -4.08 -40.97 12.29
N LEU A 347 -4.05 -42.17 11.68
CA LEU A 347 -4.36 -42.33 10.26
C LEU A 347 -5.84 -42.05 9.97
N ASN A 348 -6.76 -42.40 10.88
CA ASN A 348 -8.18 -42.05 10.74
C ASN A 348 -8.39 -40.52 10.80
N LEU A 349 -7.57 -39.79 11.57
CA LEU A 349 -7.61 -38.33 11.63
C LEU A 349 -7.10 -37.69 10.34
N LEU A 350 -6.01 -38.22 9.80
CA LEU A 350 -5.50 -37.81 8.50
C LEU A 350 -6.55 -38.09 7.40
N GLN A 351 -7.24 -39.23 7.50
CA GLN A 351 -8.34 -39.58 6.61
C GLN A 351 -9.52 -38.60 6.72
N GLU A 352 -9.90 -38.18 7.93
CA GLU A 352 -10.93 -37.15 8.12
C GLU A 352 -10.50 -35.78 7.56
N GLY A 353 -9.23 -35.42 7.70
CA GLY A 353 -8.65 -34.23 7.05
C GLY A 353 -8.71 -34.32 5.53
N ILE A 354 -8.33 -35.46 4.96
CA ILE A 354 -8.46 -35.74 3.52
C ILE A 354 -9.93 -35.69 3.10
N ASN A 355 -10.85 -36.24 3.88
CA ASN A 355 -12.29 -36.20 3.61
C ASN A 355 -12.82 -34.75 3.61
N PHE A 356 -12.32 -33.91 4.53
CA PHE A 356 -12.63 -32.48 4.55
C PHE A 356 -12.11 -31.77 3.30
N ILE A 357 -10.84 -32.01 2.93
CA ILE A 357 -10.26 -31.45 1.69
C ILE A 357 -11.06 -31.91 0.48
N LYS A 358 -11.40 -33.21 0.37
CA LYS A 358 -12.23 -33.75 -0.72
C LYS A 358 -13.61 -33.08 -0.78
N ARG A 359 -14.24 -32.84 0.37
CA ARG A 359 -15.55 -32.15 0.47
C ARG A 359 -15.49 -30.69 0.02
N HIS A 360 -14.36 -30.03 0.21
CA HIS A 360 -14.15 -28.62 -0.12
C HIS A 360 -13.17 -28.41 -1.29
N LEU A 361 -12.88 -29.47 -2.05
CA LEU A 361 -11.81 -29.46 -3.05
C LEU A 361 -12.03 -28.39 -4.11
N HIS A 362 -13.28 -28.25 -4.57
CA HIS A 362 -13.64 -27.31 -5.63
C HIS A 362 -13.34 -25.86 -5.22
N ILE A 363 -13.67 -25.47 -3.98
CA ILE A 363 -13.43 -24.10 -3.51
C ILE A 363 -11.96 -23.84 -3.20
N ILE A 364 -11.24 -24.86 -2.70
CA ILE A 364 -9.79 -24.77 -2.45
C ILE A 364 -9.03 -24.62 -3.78
N CYS A 365 -9.35 -25.46 -4.77
CA CYS A 365 -8.77 -25.37 -6.11
C CYS A 365 -9.12 -24.04 -6.78
N LEU A 366 -10.34 -23.54 -6.62
CA LEU A 366 -10.74 -22.23 -7.15
C LEU A 366 -9.95 -21.09 -6.51
N PHE A 367 -9.77 -21.11 -5.18
CA PHE A 367 -8.97 -20.10 -4.49
C PHE A 367 -7.50 -20.15 -4.94
N ALA A 368 -6.91 -21.34 -5.04
CA ALA A 368 -5.56 -21.52 -5.58
C ALA A 368 -5.44 -21.01 -7.01
N TYR A 369 -6.46 -21.25 -7.84
CA TYR A 369 -6.54 -20.73 -9.20
C TYR A 369 -6.63 -19.19 -9.21
N PHE A 370 -7.40 -18.55 -8.33
CA PHE A 370 -7.43 -17.09 -8.22
C PHE A 370 -6.12 -16.49 -7.74
N MET A 371 -5.35 -17.21 -6.91
CA MET A 371 -3.97 -16.81 -6.62
C MET A 371 -3.12 -16.82 -7.88
N VAL A 372 -3.23 -17.83 -8.74
CA VAL A 372 -2.53 -17.88 -10.03
C VAL A 372 -2.96 -16.73 -10.95
N VAL A 373 -4.27 -16.44 -11.06
CA VAL A 373 -4.79 -15.29 -11.83
C VAL A 373 -4.19 -13.98 -11.33
N THR A 374 -4.08 -13.82 -10.00
CA THR A 374 -3.47 -12.63 -9.41
C THR A 374 -1.97 -12.55 -9.71
N ILE A 375 -1.24 -13.66 -9.58
CA ILE A 375 0.20 -13.74 -9.88
C ILE A 375 0.49 -13.36 -11.34
N ILE A 376 -0.39 -13.75 -12.29
CA ILE A 376 -0.28 -13.32 -13.69
C ILE A 376 -0.25 -11.79 -13.81
N GLY A 377 -1.03 -11.09 -12.99
CA GLY A 377 -1.06 -9.63 -12.94
C GLY A 377 0.20 -8.96 -12.39
N PHE A 378 1.20 -9.71 -11.90
CA PHE A 378 2.53 -9.20 -11.55
C PHE A 378 3.54 -9.34 -12.70
N PHE A 379 3.38 -10.34 -13.57
CA PHE A 379 4.30 -10.58 -14.69
C PHE A 379 4.20 -9.52 -15.79
N THR A 380 3.17 -8.68 -15.75
CA THR A 380 3.06 -7.49 -16.59
C THR A 380 4.07 -6.40 -16.23
N PHE A 381 4.78 -6.52 -15.10
CA PHE A 381 5.76 -5.54 -14.58
C PHE A 381 7.18 -6.08 -14.46
N LYS A 382 7.34 -7.39 -14.33
CA LYS A 382 8.64 -8.03 -14.10
C LYS A 382 8.84 -9.15 -15.11
N SER A 383 9.85 -9.01 -15.96
CA SER A 383 10.12 -9.93 -17.07
C SER A 383 10.68 -11.28 -16.62
N ASN A 384 11.24 -11.38 -15.41
CA ASN A 384 11.83 -12.62 -14.89
C ASN A 384 10.88 -13.36 -13.95
N LEU A 385 10.49 -14.58 -14.34
CA LEU A 385 9.57 -15.44 -13.60
C LEU A 385 10.07 -15.74 -12.18
N ASN A 386 11.32 -16.17 -12.04
CA ASN A 386 11.89 -16.63 -10.77
C ASN A 386 12.06 -15.49 -9.77
N VAL A 387 12.51 -14.33 -10.24
CA VAL A 387 12.65 -13.13 -9.40
C VAL A 387 11.29 -12.68 -8.88
N THR A 388 10.27 -12.71 -9.73
CA THR A 388 8.91 -12.29 -9.37
C THR A 388 8.27 -13.25 -8.39
N LEU A 389 8.36 -14.56 -8.63
CA LEU A 389 7.85 -15.57 -7.70
C LEU A 389 8.58 -15.50 -6.36
N GLY A 390 9.91 -15.37 -6.36
CA GLY A 390 10.70 -15.17 -5.15
C GLY A 390 10.26 -13.92 -4.38
N TYR A 391 10.04 -12.80 -5.08
CA TYR A 391 9.54 -11.57 -4.49
C TYR A 391 8.13 -11.74 -3.87
N ILE A 392 7.21 -12.37 -4.60
CA ILE A 392 5.83 -12.60 -4.13
C ILE A 392 5.85 -13.48 -2.87
N PHE A 393 6.47 -14.65 -2.92
CA PHE A 393 6.44 -15.59 -1.80
C PHE A 393 7.22 -15.12 -0.58
N ALA A 394 8.26 -14.29 -0.77
CA ALA A 394 9.05 -13.76 0.33
C ALA A 394 8.47 -12.47 0.95
N HIS A 395 7.81 -11.60 0.17
CA HIS A 395 7.46 -10.25 0.62
C HIS A 395 6.03 -9.80 0.32
N ARG A 396 5.30 -10.43 -0.62
CA ARG A 396 4.00 -9.93 -1.11
C ARG A 396 2.92 -11.01 -1.18
N LEU A 397 3.03 -12.07 -0.39
CA LEU A 397 2.02 -13.13 -0.40
C LEU A 397 0.66 -12.59 0.10
N GLY A 398 0.67 -11.61 1.02
CA GLY A 398 -0.52 -10.95 1.51
C GLY A 398 -1.35 -10.30 0.39
N THR A 399 -0.71 -9.63 -0.56
CA THR A 399 -1.43 -8.91 -1.64
C THR A 399 -2.09 -9.89 -2.61
N VAL A 400 -1.44 -11.03 -2.87
CA VAL A 400 -2.01 -12.14 -3.65
C VAL A 400 -3.23 -12.74 -2.97
N VAL A 401 -3.12 -13.00 -1.66
CA VAL A 401 -4.23 -13.53 -0.86
C VAL A 401 -5.40 -12.53 -0.82
N LEU A 402 -5.14 -11.24 -0.58
CA LEU A 402 -6.17 -10.21 -0.54
C LEU A 402 -6.89 -10.08 -1.89
N SER A 403 -6.15 -10.00 -2.99
CA SER A 403 -6.73 -9.97 -4.35
C SER A 403 -7.60 -11.21 -4.62
N SER A 404 -7.14 -12.39 -4.19
CA SER A 404 -7.87 -13.64 -4.36
C SER A 404 -9.16 -13.69 -3.52
N ILE A 405 -9.18 -13.06 -2.34
CA ILE A 405 -10.39 -12.88 -1.54
C ILE A 405 -11.41 -12.01 -2.28
N PHE A 406 -10.98 -10.94 -2.97
CA PHE A 406 -11.87 -10.11 -3.79
C PHE A 406 -12.42 -10.89 -4.99
N LEU A 407 -11.58 -11.65 -5.70
CA LEU A 407 -12.05 -12.53 -6.78
C LEU A 407 -13.04 -13.59 -6.29
N LEU A 408 -12.80 -14.15 -5.10
CA LEU A 408 -13.71 -15.11 -4.47
C LEU A 408 -15.04 -14.47 -4.05
N ALA A 409 -15.03 -13.22 -3.58
CA ALA A 409 -16.25 -12.48 -3.25
C ALA A 409 -17.11 -12.22 -4.50
N ILE A 410 -16.48 -11.84 -5.63
CA ILE A 410 -17.17 -11.74 -6.93
C ILE A 410 -17.75 -13.10 -7.33
N PHE A 411 -16.96 -14.17 -7.24
CA PHE A 411 -17.41 -15.52 -7.53
C PHE A 411 -18.66 -15.92 -6.72
N GLU A 412 -18.65 -15.75 -5.40
CA GLU A 412 -19.77 -16.18 -4.54
C GLU A 412 -21.08 -15.45 -4.90
N ILE A 413 -21.02 -14.15 -5.22
CA ILE A 413 -22.19 -13.38 -5.70
C ILE A 413 -22.74 -14.01 -7.00
N PHE A 414 -21.88 -14.20 -8.00
CA PHE A 414 -22.31 -14.74 -9.28
C PHE A 414 -22.68 -16.22 -9.23
N TYR A 415 -22.13 -17.00 -8.31
CA TYR A 415 -22.51 -18.40 -8.13
C TYR A 415 -23.92 -18.53 -7.59
N ILE A 416 -24.37 -17.57 -6.78
CA ILE A 416 -25.74 -17.52 -6.29
C ILE A 416 -26.71 -17.08 -7.40
N ILE A 417 -26.30 -16.10 -8.22
CA ILE A 417 -27.11 -15.59 -9.33
C ILE A 417 -27.24 -16.64 -10.45
N THR A 418 -26.13 -17.18 -10.92
CA THR A 418 -26.10 -18.11 -12.06
C THR A 418 -26.42 -19.55 -11.68
N THR A 419 -26.22 -19.93 -10.41
CA THR A 419 -26.30 -21.31 -9.88
C THR A 419 -25.32 -22.32 -10.51
N ARG A 420 -24.45 -21.87 -11.41
CA ARG A 420 -23.53 -22.69 -12.20
C ARG A 420 -22.09 -22.33 -11.84
N PHE A 421 -21.33 -23.30 -11.31
CA PHE A 421 -20.02 -23.04 -10.74
C PHE A 421 -19.01 -22.51 -11.77
N TRP A 422 -18.93 -23.12 -12.95
CA TRP A 422 -17.89 -22.76 -13.93
C TRP A 422 -18.22 -21.43 -14.62
N VAL A 423 -19.51 -21.20 -14.91
CA VAL A 423 -19.98 -19.87 -15.36
C VAL A 423 -19.64 -18.81 -14.32
N ALA A 424 -19.94 -19.03 -13.04
CA ALA A 424 -19.63 -18.08 -11.99
C ALA A 424 -18.11 -17.85 -11.80
N ALA A 425 -17.28 -18.89 -11.93
CA ALA A 425 -15.82 -18.79 -11.83
C ALA A 425 -15.19 -18.03 -13.01
N SER A 426 -15.83 -18.07 -14.19
CA SER A 426 -15.33 -17.37 -15.38
C SER A 426 -15.39 -15.84 -15.24
N ILE A 427 -16.38 -15.31 -14.52
CA ILE A 427 -16.60 -13.87 -14.40
C ILE A 427 -15.43 -13.16 -13.70
N PRO A 428 -15.04 -13.51 -12.46
CA PRO A 428 -13.86 -12.93 -11.82
C PRO A 428 -12.56 -13.27 -12.55
N THR A 429 -12.49 -14.40 -13.26
CA THR A 429 -11.35 -14.73 -14.13
C THR A 429 -11.17 -13.69 -15.24
N ILE A 430 -12.25 -13.43 -15.99
CA ILE A 430 -12.24 -12.48 -17.11
C ILE A 430 -11.93 -11.08 -16.59
N LEU A 431 -12.51 -10.69 -15.45
CA LEU A 431 -12.22 -9.39 -14.83
C LEU A 431 -10.75 -9.29 -14.39
N GLY A 432 -10.24 -10.27 -13.66
CA GLY A 432 -8.86 -10.28 -13.17
C GLY A 432 -7.82 -10.29 -14.29
N LEU A 433 -8.01 -11.15 -15.30
CA LEU A 433 -7.13 -11.21 -16.47
C LEU A 433 -7.30 -9.97 -17.36
N GLY A 434 -8.51 -9.44 -17.51
CA GLY A 434 -8.77 -8.22 -18.27
C GLY A 434 -8.05 -7.01 -17.69
N ILE A 435 -8.11 -6.84 -16.36
CA ILE A 435 -7.35 -5.80 -15.64
C ILE A 435 -5.85 -6.03 -15.80
N ALA A 436 -5.36 -7.27 -15.64
CA ALA A 436 -3.94 -7.58 -15.79
C ALA A 436 -3.42 -7.30 -17.21
N ILE A 437 -4.06 -7.84 -18.24
CA ILE A 437 -3.69 -7.65 -19.65
C ILE A 437 -3.78 -6.17 -20.02
N GLY A 438 -4.88 -5.52 -19.64
CA GLY A 438 -5.07 -4.10 -19.89
C GLY A 438 -4.02 -3.23 -19.22
N ASN A 439 -3.65 -3.53 -17.97
CA ASN A 439 -2.52 -2.88 -17.29
C ASN A 439 -1.21 -3.13 -18.04
N GLY A 440 -0.88 -4.36 -18.43
CA GLY A 440 0.36 -4.65 -19.16
C GLY A 440 0.47 -3.87 -20.47
N ILE A 441 -0.63 -3.73 -21.21
CA ILE A 441 -0.68 -2.94 -22.44
C ILE A 441 -0.55 -1.44 -22.13
N LYS A 442 -1.37 -0.90 -21.22
CA LYS A 442 -1.40 0.53 -20.92
C LYS A 442 -0.08 1.00 -20.30
N MET A 443 0.50 0.18 -19.42
CA MET A 443 1.79 0.44 -18.77
C MET A 443 2.92 0.55 -19.78
N ASN A 444 2.99 -0.36 -20.78
CA ASN A 444 4.00 -0.27 -21.85
C ASN A 444 3.84 0.97 -22.73
N LEU A 445 2.63 1.53 -22.83
CA LEU A 445 2.34 2.67 -23.71
C LEU A 445 2.42 4.02 -22.98
N ARG A 446 2.13 4.07 -21.68
CA ARG A 446 1.88 5.31 -20.93
C ARG A 446 2.42 5.30 -19.49
N GLU A 447 3.02 4.21 -19.04
CA GLU A 447 3.49 4.04 -17.66
C GLU A 447 2.42 4.34 -16.59
N GLU A 448 1.17 4.01 -16.90
CA GLU A 448 0.01 4.19 -16.01
C GLU A 448 -0.85 2.92 -16.02
N PRO A 449 -1.37 2.46 -14.88
CA PRO A 449 -2.31 1.35 -14.83
C PRO A 449 -3.68 1.83 -15.28
N ILE A 450 -4.59 0.90 -15.49
CA ILE A 450 -6.00 1.19 -15.72
C ILE A 450 -6.60 1.72 -14.43
N TYR A 451 -7.21 2.90 -14.50
CA TYR A 451 -7.96 3.47 -13.40
C TYR A 451 -9.44 3.05 -13.48
N PRO A 452 -10.13 2.83 -12.34
CA PRO A 452 -11.57 2.53 -12.34
C PRO A 452 -12.43 3.58 -13.06
N THR A 453 -12.01 4.85 -13.01
CA THR A 453 -12.68 5.98 -13.69
C THR A 453 -12.62 5.89 -15.22
N GLU A 454 -11.67 5.12 -15.77
CA GLU A 454 -11.45 4.95 -17.21
C GLU A 454 -12.23 3.79 -17.82
N ILE A 455 -13.02 3.05 -17.04
CA ILE A 455 -13.92 2.03 -17.59
C ILE A 455 -14.87 2.64 -18.64
N SER A 456 -15.23 3.92 -18.47
CA SER A 456 -16.01 4.68 -19.46
C SER A 456 -15.25 4.92 -20.78
N GLU A 457 -13.92 4.89 -20.77
CA GLU A 457 -13.08 5.06 -21.95
C GLU A 457 -12.98 3.79 -22.81
N ILE A 458 -13.45 2.62 -22.34
CA ILE A 458 -13.52 1.36 -23.12
C ILE A 458 -14.35 1.54 -24.40
N VAL A 459 -15.28 2.50 -24.42
CA VAL A 459 -16.08 2.84 -25.61
C VAL A 459 -15.20 3.35 -26.77
N ASN A 460 -13.97 3.79 -26.50
CA ASN A 460 -12.98 4.25 -27.49
C ASN A 460 -12.12 3.13 -28.08
N TRP A 461 -12.59 1.89 -28.05
CA TRP A 461 -11.84 0.72 -28.52
C TRP A 461 -11.29 0.88 -29.95
N LYS A 462 -11.93 1.67 -30.83
CA LYS A 462 -11.44 1.93 -32.20
C LYS A 462 -10.07 2.64 -32.25
N THR A 463 -9.77 3.48 -31.26
CA THR A 463 -8.44 4.12 -31.13
C THR A 463 -7.49 3.29 -30.28
N LEU A 464 -8.00 2.49 -29.34
CA LEU A 464 -7.19 1.65 -28.46
C LEU A 464 -6.67 0.38 -29.17
N ILE A 465 -7.50 -0.26 -30.00
CA ILE A 465 -7.14 -1.50 -30.71
C ILE A 465 -5.88 -1.35 -31.58
N PRO A 466 -5.75 -0.30 -32.42
CA PRO A 466 -4.52 -0.10 -33.19
C PRO A 466 -3.28 0.06 -32.30
N MET A 467 -3.40 0.68 -31.12
CA MET A 467 -2.31 0.85 -30.16
C MET A 467 -1.88 -0.47 -29.50
N MET A 468 -2.81 -1.43 -29.35
CA MET A 468 -2.52 -2.76 -28.79
C MET A 468 -1.68 -3.63 -29.74
N GLY A 469 -1.75 -3.36 -31.04
CA GLY A 469 -1.17 -4.20 -32.09
C GLY A 469 -2.04 -5.43 -32.41
N VAL A 470 -2.18 -5.74 -33.69
CA VAL A 470 -3.06 -6.81 -34.21
C VAL A 470 -2.73 -8.19 -33.59
N LYS A 471 -1.44 -8.49 -33.37
CA LYS A 471 -1.00 -9.76 -32.77
C LYS A 471 -1.56 -9.95 -31.34
N ASN A 472 -1.46 -8.92 -30.51
CA ASN A 472 -1.95 -8.98 -29.12
C ASN A 472 -3.48 -9.13 -29.08
N LEU A 473 -4.20 -8.45 -29.97
CA LEU A 473 -5.65 -8.62 -30.10
C LEU A 473 -6.03 -10.06 -30.46
N ILE A 474 -5.32 -10.68 -31.42
CA ILE A 474 -5.57 -12.08 -31.80
C ILE A 474 -5.34 -13.01 -30.60
N TYR A 475 -4.24 -12.85 -29.86
CA TYR A 475 -3.98 -13.67 -28.67
C TYR A 475 -5.08 -13.54 -27.61
N ILE A 476 -5.58 -12.33 -27.37
CA ILE A 476 -6.69 -12.08 -26.44
C ILE A 476 -7.97 -12.79 -26.92
N LEU A 477 -8.32 -12.66 -28.20
CA LEU A 477 -9.50 -13.30 -28.78
C LEU A 477 -9.41 -14.83 -28.73
N VAL A 478 -8.27 -15.41 -29.10
CA VAL A 478 -8.03 -16.85 -29.00
C VAL A 478 -8.14 -17.32 -27.55
N GLY A 479 -7.54 -16.59 -26.60
CA GLY A 479 -7.66 -16.88 -25.18
C GLY A 479 -9.11 -16.87 -24.68
N PHE A 480 -9.92 -15.91 -25.14
CA PHE A 480 -11.34 -15.83 -24.81
C PHE A 480 -12.16 -16.99 -25.37
N VAL A 481 -11.91 -17.38 -26.64
CA VAL A 481 -12.54 -18.56 -27.26
C VAL A 481 -12.16 -19.83 -26.51
N LEU A 482 -10.88 -20.03 -26.19
CA LEU A 482 -10.41 -21.18 -25.41
C LEU A 482 -11.07 -21.23 -24.03
N LEU A 483 -11.18 -20.09 -23.35
CA LEU A 483 -11.86 -19.99 -22.06
C LEU A 483 -13.33 -20.42 -22.16
N ILE A 484 -14.06 -19.95 -23.19
CA ILE A 484 -15.45 -20.37 -23.43
C ILE A 484 -15.55 -21.87 -23.68
N VAL A 485 -14.67 -22.44 -24.51
CA VAL A 485 -14.65 -23.88 -24.79
C VAL A 485 -14.40 -24.69 -23.51
N VAL A 486 -13.44 -24.25 -22.68
CA VAL A 486 -13.15 -24.88 -21.38
C VAL A 486 -14.36 -24.80 -20.45
N ILE A 487 -15.03 -23.65 -20.35
CA ILE A 487 -16.24 -23.50 -19.53
C ILE A 487 -17.35 -24.44 -20.02
N ILE A 488 -17.62 -24.48 -21.32
CA ILE A 488 -18.66 -25.36 -21.90
C ILE A 488 -18.32 -26.83 -21.62
N PHE A 489 -17.05 -27.22 -21.80
CA PHE A 489 -16.58 -28.56 -21.50
C PHE A 489 -16.75 -28.92 -20.02
N LEU A 490 -16.36 -28.04 -19.12
CA LEU A 490 -16.46 -28.26 -17.67
C LEU A 490 -17.92 -28.28 -17.19
N GLU A 491 -18.79 -27.41 -17.72
CA GLU A 491 -20.23 -27.43 -17.44
C GLU A 491 -20.90 -28.72 -17.93
N LYS A 492 -20.49 -29.26 -19.08
CA LYS A 492 -21.05 -30.52 -19.61
C LYS A 492 -20.50 -31.76 -18.90
N LYS A 493 -19.19 -31.82 -18.65
CA LYS A 493 -18.52 -33.03 -18.14
C LYS A 493 -18.45 -33.11 -16.62
N TYR A 494 -18.41 -31.96 -15.94
CA TYR A 494 -18.29 -31.86 -14.48
C TYR A 494 -19.25 -30.80 -13.90
N PRO A 495 -20.57 -30.90 -14.10
CA PRO A 495 -21.52 -29.89 -13.62
C PRO A 495 -21.52 -29.80 -12.09
N ILE A 496 -21.32 -28.59 -11.58
CA ILE A 496 -21.42 -28.28 -10.14
C ILE A 496 -22.47 -27.18 -9.98
N ASN A 497 -23.67 -27.59 -9.56
CA ASN A 497 -24.83 -26.70 -9.44
C ASN A 497 -25.16 -26.37 -7.98
N LEU A 498 -25.44 -25.10 -7.72
CA LEU A 498 -25.84 -24.64 -6.39
C LEU A 498 -27.34 -24.83 -6.16
N LYS A 499 -27.68 -25.59 -5.11
CA LYS A 499 -29.03 -25.56 -4.53
C LYS A 499 -29.12 -24.38 -3.55
N ARG A 500 -29.82 -23.32 -3.95
CA ARG A 500 -29.96 -22.08 -3.15
C ARG A 500 -30.61 -22.36 -1.80
N LYS A 501 -29.98 -21.90 -0.73
CA LYS A 501 -30.45 -21.93 0.67
C LYS A 501 -30.30 -20.53 1.27
N LYS A 502 -31.00 -20.26 2.39
CA LYS A 502 -30.90 -18.96 3.10
C LYS A 502 -29.46 -18.55 3.42
N ILE A 503 -28.60 -19.50 3.79
CA ILE A 503 -27.18 -19.25 4.08
C ILE A 503 -26.40 -18.72 2.87
N ASN A 504 -26.83 -19.02 1.64
CA ASN A 504 -26.18 -18.50 0.44
C ASN A 504 -26.38 -16.99 0.31
N TRP A 505 -27.58 -16.47 0.58
CA TRP A 505 -27.82 -15.02 0.56
C TRP A 505 -26.99 -14.27 1.61
N ILE A 506 -26.75 -14.88 2.78
CA ILE A 506 -25.83 -14.32 3.78
C ILE A 506 -24.40 -14.24 3.21
N LYS A 507 -23.94 -15.27 2.48
CA LYS A 507 -22.63 -15.21 1.80
C LYS A 507 -22.56 -14.11 0.74
N ALA A 508 -23.63 -13.87 -0.02
CA ALA A 508 -23.69 -12.78 -1.00
C ALA A 508 -23.54 -11.42 -0.31
N ILE A 509 -24.25 -11.20 0.81
CA ILE A 509 -24.15 -9.96 1.59
C ILE A 509 -22.73 -9.78 2.13
N ILE A 510 -22.13 -10.81 2.73
CA ILE A 510 -20.73 -10.75 3.21
C ILE A 510 -19.78 -10.44 2.07
N SER A 511 -19.96 -11.08 0.91
CA SER A 511 -19.14 -10.83 -0.28
C SER A 511 -19.28 -9.39 -0.77
N LEU A 512 -20.49 -8.84 -0.78
CA LEU A 512 -20.73 -7.44 -1.12
C LEU A 512 -20.03 -6.50 -0.14
N LEU A 513 -20.12 -6.77 1.18
CA LEU A 513 -19.43 -5.97 2.19
C LEU A 513 -17.91 -6.01 1.99
N ILE A 514 -17.34 -7.17 1.66
CA ILE A 514 -15.90 -7.30 1.31
C ILE A 514 -15.57 -6.40 0.12
N LEU A 515 -16.36 -6.43 -0.95
CA LEU A 515 -16.09 -5.60 -2.14
C LEU A 515 -16.14 -4.10 -1.84
N ILE A 516 -17.03 -3.65 -0.96
CA ILE A 516 -17.17 -2.23 -0.58
C ILE A 516 -15.97 -1.76 0.27
N THR A 517 -15.23 -2.67 0.93
CA THR A 517 -14.09 -2.28 1.79
C THR A 517 -12.99 -1.51 1.06
N SER A 518 -12.83 -1.68 -0.26
CA SER A 518 -11.86 -0.95 -1.08
C SER A 518 -12.01 0.57 -0.99
N LEU A 519 -13.21 1.09 -0.68
CA LEU A 519 -13.47 2.52 -0.46
C LEU A 519 -12.72 3.13 0.73
N TRP A 520 -12.16 2.29 1.61
CA TRP A 520 -11.41 2.73 2.79
C TRP A 520 -9.98 2.17 2.85
N PHE A 521 -9.47 1.62 1.76
CA PHE A 521 -8.07 1.15 1.70
C PHE A 521 -7.06 2.26 1.94
N ASN A 522 -7.43 3.51 1.62
CA ASN A 522 -6.56 4.69 1.70
C ASN A 522 -7.02 5.70 2.76
N ASP A 523 -7.90 5.31 3.69
CA ASP A 523 -8.41 6.19 4.76
C ASP A 523 -7.77 5.80 6.10
N GLU A 524 -6.76 6.55 6.54
CA GLU A 524 -5.98 6.24 7.75
C GLU A 524 -6.82 6.26 9.05
N ASN A 525 -8.01 6.87 9.01
CA ASN A 525 -8.96 6.87 10.12
C ASN A 525 -9.83 5.60 10.16
N SER A 526 -9.78 4.77 9.12
CA SER A 526 -10.54 3.54 9.02
C SER A 526 -9.71 2.33 9.46
N PRO A 527 -10.27 1.40 10.26
CA PRO A 527 -9.62 0.11 10.54
C PRO A 527 -9.29 -0.69 9.26
N ILE A 528 -10.05 -0.48 8.18
CA ILE A 528 -9.86 -1.16 6.91
C ILE A 528 -8.52 -0.80 6.25
N TYR A 529 -8.04 0.44 6.41
CA TYR A 529 -6.72 0.85 5.92
C TYR A 529 -5.61 -0.03 6.50
N TYR A 530 -5.65 -0.28 7.82
CA TYR A 530 -4.66 -1.12 8.48
C TYR A 530 -4.84 -2.61 8.17
N ILE A 531 -6.08 -3.07 7.98
CA ILE A 531 -6.34 -4.43 7.50
C ILE A 531 -5.70 -4.64 6.13
N SER A 532 -5.95 -3.72 5.19
CA SER A 532 -5.36 -3.72 3.85
C SER A 532 -3.83 -3.74 3.91
N LYS A 533 -3.21 -2.83 4.68
CA LYS A 533 -1.76 -2.79 4.89
C LYS A 533 -1.18 -4.05 5.50
N GLY A 534 -1.90 -4.71 6.42
CA GLY A 534 -1.43 -5.96 7.01
C GLY A 534 -1.50 -7.17 6.06
N PHE A 535 -2.16 -7.03 4.91
CA PHE A 535 -2.01 -7.92 3.75
C PHE A 535 -0.91 -7.41 2.78
N ASP A 536 0.07 -6.67 3.28
CA ASP A 536 1.20 -6.09 2.54
C ASP A 536 0.81 -5.05 1.47
N ASN A 537 -0.45 -4.61 1.43
CA ASN A 537 -0.94 -3.62 0.48
C ASN A 537 -0.39 -2.23 0.82
N ASN A 538 0.51 -1.69 -0.01
CA ASN A 538 1.07 -0.36 0.21
C ASN A 538 1.15 0.38 -1.13
N PRO A 539 0.06 1.00 -1.58
CA PRO A 539 0.03 1.66 -2.89
C PRO A 539 0.93 2.90 -2.92
N ASN A 540 1.68 3.05 -4.02
CA ASN A 540 2.34 4.31 -4.37
C ASN A 540 1.53 5.01 -5.47
N PHE A 541 0.65 5.93 -5.09
CA PHE A 541 -0.21 6.63 -6.05
C PHE A 541 0.55 7.61 -6.95
N ARG A 542 1.77 8.04 -6.58
CA ARG A 542 2.60 8.95 -7.39
C ARG A 542 3.43 8.22 -8.42
N ASN A 543 3.86 7.00 -8.10
CA ASN A 543 4.44 6.06 -9.05
C ASN A 543 3.51 4.85 -9.21
N PRO A 544 2.41 4.98 -9.98
CA PRO A 544 1.51 3.88 -10.29
C PRO A 544 2.21 2.62 -10.84
N PRO A 545 3.27 2.70 -11.67
CA PRO A 545 4.09 1.55 -12.04
C PRO A 545 4.65 0.77 -10.85
N ASP A 546 5.32 1.45 -9.91
CA ASP A 546 5.88 0.81 -8.71
C ASP A 546 4.79 0.19 -7.83
N SER A 547 3.68 0.92 -7.66
CA SER A 547 2.50 0.43 -6.95
C SER A 547 1.97 -0.87 -7.55
N THR A 548 1.87 -0.92 -8.89
CA THR A 548 1.39 -2.11 -9.59
C THR A 548 2.39 -3.26 -9.55
N GLY A 549 3.69 -2.96 -9.63
CA GLY A 549 4.76 -3.96 -9.46
C GLY A 549 4.84 -4.55 -8.04
N ALA A 550 4.39 -3.80 -7.02
CA ALA A 550 4.38 -4.22 -5.62
C ALA A 550 3.09 -4.92 -5.19
N ASN A 551 1.93 -4.42 -5.62
CA ASN A 551 0.61 -4.88 -5.18
C ASN A 551 -0.07 -5.82 -6.19
N GLY A 552 0.37 -5.80 -7.45
CA GLY A 552 -0.24 -6.53 -8.55
C GLY A 552 -1.45 -5.80 -9.12
N SER A 553 -1.78 -6.12 -10.36
CA SER A 553 -2.77 -5.39 -11.16
C SER A 553 -4.18 -5.26 -10.54
N ILE A 554 -4.68 -6.32 -9.88
CA ILE A 554 -6.03 -6.34 -9.30
C ILE A 554 -6.10 -5.42 -8.07
N LEU A 555 -5.13 -5.55 -7.15
CA LEU A 555 -5.13 -4.77 -5.92
C LEU A 555 -4.90 -3.29 -6.22
N THR A 556 -4.00 -2.97 -7.15
CA THR A 556 -3.84 -1.59 -7.63
C THR A 556 -5.14 -1.04 -8.19
N PHE A 557 -5.87 -1.80 -9.01
CA PHE A 557 -7.17 -1.33 -9.50
C PHE A 557 -8.14 -0.99 -8.35
N LEU A 558 -8.16 -1.79 -7.28
CA LEU A 558 -8.96 -1.51 -6.08
C LEU A 558 -8.46 -0.28 -5.31
N ASP A 559 -7.13 -0.10 -5.19
CA ASP A 559 -6.51 1.05 -4.52
C ASP A 559 -6.90 2.37 -5.20
N PHE A 560 -7.02 2.38 -6.53
CA PHE A 560 -7.38 3.55 -7.33
C PHE A 560 -8.89 3.85 -7.39
N ILE A 561 -9.75 3.08 -6.70
CA ILE A 561 -11.19 3.39 -6.58
C ILE A 561 -11.40 4.70 -5.82
N LYS A 562 -10.63 4.94 -4.76
CA LYS A 562 -10.68 6.18 -3.98
C LYS A 562 -9.27 6.62 -3.60
N VAL A 563 -8.71 7.51 -4.40
CA VAL A 563 -7.37 8.06 -4.23
C VAL A 563 -7.40 9.25 -3.24
N PRO A 564 -6.42 9.35 -2.31
CA PRO A 564 -6.27 10.55 -1.49
C PRO A 564 -5.84 11.74 -2.37
N ILE A 565 -6.62 12.82 -2.35
CA ILE A 565 -6.44 13.97 -3.27
C ILE A 565 -5.48 15.02 -2.68
N MET A 566 -5.75 15.45 -1.45
CA MET A 566 -5.01 16.52 -0.77
C MET A 566 -5.26 16.41 0.73
N ASP A 567 -4.24 16.71 1.53
CA ASP A 567 -4.38 16.82 2.98
C ASP A 567 -5.32 17.95 3.36
N LYS A 568 -6.18 17.69 4.36
CA LYS A 568 -7.11 18.67 4.88
C LYS A 568 -6.37 19.78 5.62
N PRO A 569 -6.45 21.05 5.20
CA PRO A 569 -5.91 22.16 5.97
C PRO A 569 -6.56 22.22 7.36
N ALA A 570 -5.75 22.39 8.40
CA ALA A 570 -6.21 22.30 9.80
C ALA A 570 -7.38 23.26 10.15
N ASN A 571 -7.45 24.41 9.49
CA ASN A 571 -8.46 25.44 9.69
C ASN A 571 -9.57 25.44 8.61
N TYR A 572 -9.70 24.36 7.82
CA TYR A 572 -10.71 24.31 6.76
C TYR A 572 -12.14 24.36 7.30
N SER A 573 -12.81 25.46 7.00
CA SER A 573 -14.22 25.74 7.33
C SER A 573 -14.79 26.74 6.34
N GLU A 574 -16.12 26.81 6.23
CA GLU A 574 -16.80 27.81 5.40
C GLU A 574 -16.40 29.25 5.78
N SER A 575 -16.27 29.53 7.08
CA SER A 575 -15.86 30.85 7.59
C SER A 575 -14.44 31.21 7.14
N ALA A 576 -13.48 30.28 7.26
CA ALA A 576 -12.11 30.51 6.80
C ALA A 576 -12.04 30.78 5.29
N VAL A 577 -12.79 30.01 4.49
CA VAL A 577 -12.88 30.24 3.04
C VAL A 577 -13.45 31.62 2.72
N LYS A 578 -14.55 32.02 3.38
CA LYS A 578 -15.16 33.35 3.19
C LYS A 578 -14.21 34.50 3.56
N GLN A 579 -13.40 34.35 4.61
CA GLN A 579 -12.38 35.35 4.98
C GLN A 579 -11.30 35.51 3.89
N VAL A 580 -10.81 34.39 3.34
CA VAL A 580 -9.86 34.40 2.23
C VAL A 580 -10.49 35.08 1.00
N VAL A 581 -11.73 34.76 0.66
CA VAL A 581 -12.44 35.40 -0.46
C VAL A 581 -12.52 36.93 -0.27
N GLN A 582 -12.92 37.41 0.92
CA GLN A 582 -13.01 38.85 1.21
C GLN A 582 -11.66 39.56 1.11
N LYS A 583 -10.58 38.93 1.60
CA LYS A 583 -9.21 39.45 1.46
C LYS A 583 -8.87 39.70 -0.01
N TYR A 584 -9.13 38.74 -0.88
CA TYR A 584 -8.79 38.87 -2.30
C TYR A 584 -9.78 39.70 -3.12
N GLN A 585 -11.00 39.95 -2.65
CA GLN A 585 -11.90 40.97 -3.23
C GLN A 585 -11.32 42.40 -3.08
N ARG A 586 -10.75 42.71 -1.91
CA ARG A 586 -10.05 43.99 -1.68
C ARG A 586 -8.78 44.08 -2.52
N GLU A 587 -8.06 42.97 -2.63
CA GLU A 587 -6.86 42.87 -3.47
C GLU A 587 -7.17 43.10 -4.96
N ALA A 588 -8.22 42.46 -5.48
CA ALA A 588 -8.69 42.67 -6.85
C ALA A 588 -9.04 44.15 -7.11
N THR A 589 -9.72 44.80 -6.16
CA THR A 589 -10.03 46.23 -6.26
C THR A 589 -8.76 47.07 -6.38
N THR A 590 -7.70 46.73 -5.64
CA THR A 590 -6.40 47.41 -5.69
C THR A 590 -5.70 47.21 -7.03
N ILE A 591 -5.59 45.97 -7.50
CA ILE A 591 -5.00 45.64 -8.80
C ILE A 591 -5.75 46.36 -9.94
N ASN A 592 -7.08 46.37 -9.88
CA ASN A 592 -7.95 46.93 -10.90
C ASN A 592 -7.90 48.46 -11.02
N LYS A 593 -7.29 49.19 -10.07
CA LYS A 593 -7.01 50.63 -10.21
C LYS A 593 -6.05 50.92 -11.37
N THR A 594 -5.17 49.99 -11.69
CA THR A 594 -4.14 50.16 -12.73
C THR A 594 -4.44 49.40 -14.03
N ARG A 595 -5.36 48.42 -13.98
CA ARG A 595 -5.78 47.62 -15.13
C ARG A 595 -6.93 48.28 -15.88
N LYS A 596 -6.75 48.51 -17.18
CA LYS A 596 -7.72 49.27 -18.01
C LYS A 596 -8.69 48.37 -18.76
N ASN A 597 -8.22 47.23 -19.26
CA ASN A 597 -8.98 46.40 -20.17
C ASN A 597 -9.97 45.48 -19.44
N LYS A 598 -11.05 45.11 -20.12
CA LYS A 598 -11.97 44.06 -19.66
C LYS A 598 -11.60 42.74 -20.31
N LEU A 599 -11.45 41.70 -19.50
CA LEU A 599 -11.06 40.37 -19.99
C LEU A 599 -12.04 39.82 -21.03
N SER A 600 -13.35 40.03 -20.84
CA SER A 600 -14.42 39.56 -21.74
C SER A 600 -14.33 40.11 -23.17
N ASP A 601 -13.60 41.22 -23.36
CA ASP A 601 -13.48 41.91 -24.64
C ASP A 601 -12.21 41.46 -25.39
N GLN A 602 -11.35 40.66 -24.75
CA GLN A 602 -10.14 40.10 -25.32
C GLN A 602 -10.41 38.75 -26.00
N THR A 603 -9.61 38.39 -27.00
CA THR A 603 -9.50 36.99 -27.45
C THR A 603 -8.25 36.37 -26.83
N ILE A 604 -8.42 35.40 -25.93
CA ILE A 604 -7.30 34.68 -25.29
C ILE A 604 -7.25 33.25 -25.80
N ILE A 605 -6.07 32.83 -26.23
CA ILE A 605 -5.81 31.48 -26.74
C ILE A 605 -4.79 30.83 -25.82
N PHE A 606 -5.18 29.75 -25.16
CA PHE A 606 -4.23 28.87 -24.48
C PHE A 606 -3.92 27.75 -25.46
N ASN A 607 -2.70 27.76 -25.99
CA ASN A 607 -2.21 26.72 -26.88
C ASN A 607 -1.27 25.78 -26.14
N LEU A 608 -1.79 24.59 -25.85
CA LEU A 608 -1.00 23.44 -25.45
C LEU A 608 -0.35 22.83 -26.70
N SER A 609 0.97 23.03 -26.80
CA SER A 609 1.81 22.46 -27.85
C SER A 609 2.38 21.13 -27.37
N GLU A 610 1.82 20.04 -27.87
CA GLU A 610 2.12 18.67 -27.43
C GLU A 610 3.63 18.41 -27.41
N SER A 611 4.14 17.96 -26.26
CA SER A 611 5.53 17.59 -26.00
C SER A 611 6.57 18.64 -26.43
N PHE A 612 6.20 19.93 -26.52
CA PHE A 612 7.06 20.96 -27.10
C PHE A 612 8.16 21.44 -26.15
N VAL A 613 9.40 21.11 -26.48
CA VAL A 613 10.62 21.57 -25.79
C VAL A 613 11.66 21.94 -26.82
N ASP A 614 12.40 23.03 -26.60
CA ASP A 614 13.59 23.34 -27.39
C ASP A 614 14.57 22.15 -27.38
N PRO A 615 14.82 21.49 -28.54
CA PRO A 615 15.70 20.33 -28.60
C PRO A 615 17.12 20.60 -28.10
N LYS A 616 17.58 21.87 -28.11
CA LYS A 616 18.89 22.27 -27.60
C LYS A 616 18.98 22.29 -26.06
N GLU A 617 17.83 22.21 -25.37
CA GLU A 617 17.78 22.22 -23.90
C GLU A 617 17.88 20.81 -23.30
N PHE A 618 17.87 19.75 -24.13
CA PHE A 618 18.09 18.38 -23.68
C PHE A 618 19.49 18.21 -23.08
N PRO A 619 19.63 17.66 -21.87
CA PRO A 619 20.94 17.48 -21.24
C PRO A 619 21.88 16.65 -22.11
N THR A 620 23.14 17.08 -22.23
CA THR A 620 24.22 16.43 -23.01
C THR A 620 24.04 16.43 -24.52
N VAL A 621 22.86 16.76 -25.05
CA VAL A 621 22.57 16.73 -26.47
C VAL A 621 23.10 17.97 -27.18
N LYS A 622 23.67 17.78 -28.37
CA LYS A 622 24.15 18.82 -29.27
C LYS A 622 23.59 18.61 -30.66
N ILE A 623 23.16 19.70 -31.28
CA ILE A 623 22.71 19.75 -32.68
C ILE A 623 23.78 20.49 -33.48
N SER A 624 24.23 19.89 -34.58
CA SER A 624 25.26 20.44 -35.46
C SER A 624 24.86 21.82 -35.98
N ASN A 625 25.82 22.74 -36.08
CA ASN A 625 25.60 24.05 -36.69
C ASN A 625 25.46 24.00 -38.23
N SER A 626 25.74 22.83 -38.84
CA SER A 626 25.58 22.61 -40.29
C SER A 626 24.12 22.41 -40.71
N VAL A 627 23.22 22.11 -39.77
CA VAL A 627 21.79 21.96 -40.02
C VAL A 627 21.01 23.16 -39.50
N ARG A 628 19.77 23.29 -39.98
CA ARG A 628 18.89 24.36 -39.57
C ARG A 628 18.56 24.27 -38.08
N ASP A 629 18.55 25.41 -37.41
CA ASP A 629 18.06 25.53 -36.05
C ASP A 629 16.55 25.19 -35.96
N PRO A 630 16.16 24.14 -35.21
CA PRO A 630 14.80 23.60 -35.20
C PRO A 630 13.77 24.54 -34.57
N MET A 631 14.20 25.53 -33.77
CA MET A 631 13.30 26.46 -33.07
C MET A 631 13.67 27.93 -33.33
N LYS A 632 14.13 28.25 -34.55
CA LYS A 632 14.71 29.55 -34.88
C LYS A 632 13.75 30.72 -34.65
N TYR A 633 12.50 30.62 -35.09
CA TYR A 633 11.54 31.72 -35.01
C TYR A 633 11.04 31.94 -33.58
N ILE A 634 10.61 30.88 -32.89
CA ILE A 634 10.11 30.95 -31.51
C ILE A 634 11.23 31.47 -30.59
N ARG A 635 12.47 30.97 -30.72
CA ARG A 635 13.59 31.47 -29.91
C ARG A 635 13.85 32.97 -30.14
N LYS A 636 13.73 33.46 -31.38
CA LYS A 636 13.80 34.89 -31.67
C LYS A 636 12.66 35.66 -31.01
N LEU A 637 11.41 35.18 -31.15
CA LEU A 637 10.22 35.81 -30.59
C LEU A 637 10.33 36.00 -29.07
N MET A 638 10.80 34.96 -28.36
CA MET A 638 10.99 34.95 -26.90
C MET A 638 11.89 36.08 -26.38
N THR A 639 12.81 36.60 -27.20
CA THR A 639 13.64 37.74 -26.80
C THR A 639 12.83 39.04 -26.67
N THR A 640 11.82 39.22 -27.53
CA THR A 640 11.00 40.43 -27.66
C THR A 640 9.65 40.36 -26.94
N THR A 641 9.23 39.18 -26.49
CA THR A 641 7.94 38.97 -25.82
C THR A 641 8.10 38.39 -24.40
N THR A 642 6.99 38.16 -23.71
CA THR A 642 6.97 37.50 -22.40
C THR A 642 7.23 36.01 -22.60
N ALA A 643 8.32 35.47 -22.07
CA ALA A 643 8.71 34.07 -22.30
C ALA A 643 9.64 33.55 -21.21
N GLY A 644 9.75 32.23 -21.10
CA GLY A 644 10.61 31.54 -20.15
C GLY A 644 10.38 30.03 -20.17
N TYR A 645 10.56 29.40 -19.00
CA TYR A 645 10.34 27.98 -18.78
C TYR A 645 9.14 27.73 -17.86
N MET A 646 8.27 26.81 -18.28
CA MET A 646 7.15 26.31 -17.49
C MET A 646 7.57 25.01 -16.81
N LEU A 647 7.31 24.88 -15.52
CA LEU A 647 7.55 23.67 -14.76
C LEU A 647 6.35 22.73 -14.93
N SER A 648 6.57 21.64 -15.66
CA SER A 648 5.60 20.58 -15.89
C SER A 648 5.53 19.61 -14.72
N ALA A 649 4.33 19.13 -14.40
CA ALA A 649 4.15 18.00 -13.49
C ALA A 649 4.26 16.63 -14.19
N GLY A 650 4.61 16.59 -15.47
CA GLY A 650 4.71 15.37 -16.25
C GLY A 650 6.02 15.24 -17.01
N TYR A 651 6.36 14.01 -17.35
CA TYR A 651 7.43 13.63 -18.25
C TYR A 651 6.90 12.49 -19.13
N GLY A 652 6.91 12.65 -20.45
CA GLY A 652 6.35 11.66 -21.37
C GLY A 652 4.82 11.56 -21.41
N GLY A 653 4.12 12.30 -20.55
CA GLY A 653 2.67 12.31 -20.42
C GLY A 653 2.21 13.37 -19.43
N GLY A 654 0.92 13.33 -19.07
CA GLY A 654 0.32 14.29 -18.12
C GLY A 654 -0.29 15.53 -18.77
N THR A 655 -0.56 15.50 -20.07
CA THR A 655 -1.23 16.59 -20.82
C THR A 655 -2.48 17.11 -20.11
N GLY A 656 -3.35 16.20 -19.62
CA GLY A 656 -4.57 16.58 -18.91
C GLY A 656 -4.32 17.32 -17.58
N ASN A 657 -3.18 17.05 -16.92
CA ASN A 657 -2.79 17.74 -15.70
C ASN A 657 -2.38 19.19 -16.02
N MET A 658 -1.57 19.39 -17.06
CA MET A 658 -1.11 20.73 -17.46
C MET A 658 -2.25 21.57 -18.03
N GLU A 659 -3.14 20.92 -18.76
CA GLU A 659 -4.39 21.53 -19.21
C GLU A 659 -5.26 21.97 -18.02
N TYR A 660 -5.44 21.12 -17.02
CA TYR A 660 -6.14 21.47 -15.78
C TYR A 660 -5.47 22.66 -15.07
N GLU A 661 -4.15 22.64 -14.89
CA GLU A 661 -3.43 23.73 -14.23
C GLU A 661 -3.60 25.06 -14.97
N SER A 662 -3.44 25.04 -16.29
CA SER A 662 -3.56 26.25 -17.11
C SER A 662 -4.97 26.83 -17.05
N LEU A 663 -6.02 25.99 -17.17
CA LEU A 663 -7.40 26.46 -17.22
C LEU A 663 -7.94 26.90 -15.87
N THR A 664 -7.47 26.30 -14.77
CA THR A 664 -8.00 26.53 -13.43
C THR A 664 -7.14 27.46 -12.59
N GLY A 665 -5.81 27.41 -12.72
CA GLY A 665 -4.90 28.06 -11.79
C GLY A 665 -4.62 27.25 -10.52
N PHE A 666 -5.14 26.03 -10.41
CA PHE A 666 -4.73 25.06 -9.37
C PHE A 666 -3.49 24.29 -9.81
N ASN A 667 -2.62 23.92 -8.87
CA ASN A 667 -1.32 23.33 -9.16
C ASN A 667 -1.23 21.89 -8.68
N MET A 668 -0.63 21.02 -9.47
CA MET A 668 -0.50 19.60 -9.14
C MET A 668 0.38 19.35 -7.92
N GLY A 669 1.33 20.24 -7.62
CA GLY A 669 2.25 20.08 -6.49
C GLY A 669 1.57 20.07 -5.12
N THR A 670 0.42 20.72 -4.98
CA THR A 670 -0.30 20.78 -3.71
C THR A 670 -1.24 19.58 -3.48
N PHE A 671 -1.36 18.67 -4.45
CA PHE A 671 -2.05 17.39 -4.26
C PHE A 671 -1.11 16.36 -3.61
N SER A 672 -1.67 15.43 -2.82
CA SER A 672 -0.90 14.45 -2.04
C SER A 672 -0.44 13.22 -2.84
N THR A 673 -0.93 13.04 -4.07
CA THR A 673 -0.58 11.91 -4.95
C THR A 673 -0.66 12.31 -6.43
N ALA A 674 -0.25 11.44 -7.38
CA ALA A 674 -0.50 11.67 -8.81
C ALA A 674 -2.00 11.50 -9.10
N VAL A 675 -2.75 12.53 -8.76
CA VAL A 675 -4.16 12.69 -9.11
C VAL A 675 -4.23 13.02 -10.59
N THR A 676 -5.22 12.48 -11.30
CA THR A 676 -5.62 12.97 -12.62
C THR A 676 -6.86 13.85 -12.43
N PRO A 677 -6.73 15.19 -12.37
CA PRO A 677 -7.81 16.06 -11.90
C PRO A 677 -9.10 15.93 -12.70
N TYR A 678 -8.99 15.72 -14.02
CA TYR A 678 -10.14 15.62 -14.91
C TYR A 678 -11.02 14.39 -14.67
N THR A 679 -10.48 13.31 -14.11
CA THR A 679 -11.23 12.08 -13.83
C THR A 679 -11.58 11.95 -12.36
N GLN A 680 -10.74 12.49 -11.46
CA GLN A 680 -10.85 12.28 -10.01
C GLN A 680 -11.34 13.51 -9.21
N ILE A 681 -11.15 14.73 -9.72
CA ILE A 681 -11.55 15.97 -9.03
C ILE A 681 -12.77 16.59 -9.67
N THR A 682 -12.67 16.99 -10.94
CA THR A 682 -13.70 17.77 -11.63
C THR A 682 -15.00 16.97 -11.82
N SER A 683 -14.90 15.64 -11.92
CA SER A 683 -16.03 14.72 -12.02
C SER A 683 -16.99 14.79 -10.83
N ARG A 684 -16.53 15.29 -9.67
CA ARG A 684 -17.31 15.49 -8.44
C ARG A 684 -18.23 16.71 -8.48
N TYR A 685 -18.12 17.56 -9.51
CA TYR A 685 -18.85 18.83 -9.60
C TYR A 685 -19.66 18.91 -10.90
N ASN A 686 -20.86 19.50 -10.82
CA ASN A 686 -21.67 19.83 -12.00
C ASN A 686 -21.14 21.04 -12.77
N PHE A 687 -20.44 21.93 -12.08
CA PHE A 687 -19.78 23.11 -12.62
C PHE A 687 -18.39 23.22 -11.98
N TYR A 688 -17.38 23.46 -12.79
CA TYR A 688 -16.02 23.68 -12.31
C TYR A 688 -15.46 24.97 -12.92
N PRO A 689 -14.97 25.93 -12.09
CA PRO A 689 -14.53 27.23 -12.57
C PRO A 689 -13.22 27.11 -13.35
N THR A 690 -13.17 27.78 -14.50
CA THR A 690 -11.98 27.93 -15.35
C THR A 690 -11.93 29.34 -15.90
N ILE A 691 -10.80 29.77 -16.45
CA ILE A 691 -10.67 31.08 -17.13
C ILE A 691 -11.73 31.28 -18.23
N GLY A 692 -12.21 30.21 -18.86
CA GLY A 692 -13.24 30.27 -19.90
C GLY A 692 -14.56 30.89 -19.43
N MET A 693 -14.90 30.80 -18.14
CA MET A 693 -16.14 31.35 -17.58
C MET A 693 -16.20 32.89 -17.58
N ASN A 694 -15.03 33.54 -17.71
CA ASN A 694 -14.90 35.00 -17.76
C ASN A 694 -15.22 35.57 -19.17
N PHE A 695 -15.55 34.72 -20.14
CA PHE A 695 -15.90 35.09 -21.50
C PHE A 695 -17.35 34.75 -21.81
N LYS A 696 -17.95 35.49 -22.77
CA LYS A 696 -19.29 35.18 -23.28
C LYS A 696 -19.27 33.93 -24.17
N TYR A 697 -18.16 33.70 -24.86
CA TYR A 697 -17.93 32.54 -25.70
C TYR A 697 -16.58 31.90 -25.37
N SER A 698 -16.59 30.62 -25.08
CA SER A 698 -15.40 29.80 -24.85
C SER A 698 -15.47 28.54 -25.71
N SER A 699 -14.32 28.13 -26.24
CA SER A 699 -14.23 26.97 -27.11
C SER A 699 -12.97 26.16 -26.87
N ALA A 700 -13.05 24.86 -27.14
CA ALA A 700 -11.89 23.99 -27.24
C ALA A 700 -11.75 23.46 -28.68
N LEU A 701 -10.50 23.34 -29.14
CA LEU A 701 -10.11 22.76 -30.42
C LEU A 701 -9.05 21.71 -30.14
N HIS A 702 -9.33 20.47 -30.52
CA HIS A 702 -8.36 19.39 -30.47
C HIS A 702 -8.52 18.55 -31.73
N PRO A 703 -7.66 18.71 -32.76
CA PRO A 703 -7.78 18.00 -34.04
C PRO A 703 -7.33 16.53 -33.91
N PHE A 704 -7.88 15.85 -32.91
CA PHE A 704 -7.68 14.45 -32.60
C PHE A 704 -8.95 13.91 -31.90
N ASN A 705 -8.90 12.74 -31.28
CA ASN A 705 -10.02 12.20 -30.51
C ASN A 705 -10.26 13.02 -29.24
N GLY A 706 -11.49 13.51 -29.05
CA GLY A 706 -11.89 14.34 -27.92
C GLY A 706 -12.25 13.58 -26.64
N THR A 707 -12.28 12.25 -26.63
CA THR A 707 -12.74 11.47 -25.46
C THR A 707 -11.68 11.26 -24.39
N PHE A 708 -10.39 11.32 -24.73
CA PHE A 708 -9.30 11.14 -23.79
C PHE A 708 -9.34 12.15 -22.63
N TYR A 709 -8.92 11.70 -21.45
CA TYR A 709 -8.94 12.46 -20.19
C TYR A 709 -10.35 12.94 -19.79
N GLY A 710 -11.41 12.32 -20.33
CA GLY A 710 -12.78 12.78 -20.14
C GLY A 710 -13.03 14.23 -20.60
N ARG A 711 -12.34 14.73 -21.62
CA ARG A 711 -12.44 16.15 -22.05
C ARG A 711 -13.86 16.59 -22.43
N ILE A 712 -14.65 15.73 -23.09
CA ILE A 712 -16.04 16.04 -23.42
C ILE A 712 -16.82 16.43 -22.17
N ASP A 713 -16.71 15.58 -21.15
CA ASP A 713 -17.35 15.71 -19.86
C ASP A 713 -16.84 16.92 -19.08
N ASN A 714 -15.53 17.14 -19.10
CA ASN A 714 -14.88 18.25 -18.43
C ASN A 714 -15.25 19.60 -19.06
N TYR A 715 -15.19 19.74 -20.38
CA TYR A 715 -15.55 20.98 -21.04
C TYR A 715 -17.04 21.32 -20.91
N HIS A 716 -17.91 20.32 -20.79
CA HIS A 716 -19.29 20.55 -20.41
C HIS A 716 -19.41 21.11 -18.98
N ARG A 717 -18.68 20.55 -18.01
CA ARG A 717 -18.60 21.07 -16.63
C ARG A 717 -17.97 22.46 -16.56
N PHE A 718 -17.02 22.77 -17.44
CA PHE A 718 -16.39 24.09 -17.56
C PHE A 718 -17.28 25.10 -18.30
N ARG A 719 -18.42 24.66 -18.83
CA ARG A 719 -19.38 25.46 -19.61
C ARG A 719 -18.80 26.04 -20.91
N PHE A 720 -17.92 25.29 -21.58
CA PHE A 720 -17.46 25.67 -22.91
C PHE A 720 -18.62 25.60 -23.91
N ASN A 721 -18.76 26.64 -24.74
CA ASN A 721 -19.83 26.73 -25.73
C ASN A 721 -19.63 25.75 -26.90
N LYS A 722 -18.37 25.42 -27.20
CA LYS A 722 -18.01 24.60 -28.35
C LYS A 722 -16.78 23.73 -28.05
N PHE A 723 -16.82 22.46 -28.46
CA PHE A 723 -15.65 21.59 -28.49
C PHE A 723 -15.54 20.90 -29.85
N ALA A 724 -14.61 21.38 -30.69
CA ALA A 724 -14.34 20.78 -31.99
C ALA A 724 -13.21 19.76 -31.89
N TYR A 725 -13.50 18.54 -32.35
CA TYR A 725 -12.56 17.42 -32.40
C TYR A 725 -12.96 16.45 -33.52
N LEU A 726 -12.13 15.47 -33.85
CA LEU A 726 -12.41 14.52 -34.92
C LEU A 726 -13.64 13.65 -34.59
N GLY A 727 -14.68 13.74 -35.41
CA GLY A 727 -15.94 13.02 -35.20
C GLY A 727 -16.95 13.75 -34.29
N SER A 728 -16.65 14.96 -33.82
CA SER A 728 -17.61 15.75 -33.04
C SER A 728 -18.67 16.42 -33.93
N LYS A 729 -19.76 16.91 -33.31
CA LYS A 729 -20.77 17.73 -34.00
C LYS A 729 -20.19 19.02 -34.60
N TYR A 730 -19.03 19.47 -34.13
CA TYR A 730 -18.32 20.64 -34.64
C TYR A 730 -17.14 20.19 -35.49
N LYS A 731 -17.19 20.46 -36.79
CA LYS A 731 -16.18 20.00 -37.74
C LYS A 731 -14.79 20.61 -37.46
N ILE A 732 -13.77 19.75 -37.54
CA ILE A 732 -12.38 20.12 -37.82
C ILE A 732 -12.27 20.22 -39.35
N TYR A 733 -12.03 21.42 -39.87
CA TYR A 733 -12.09 21.73 -41.30
C TYR A 733 -10.80 21.35 -42.02
N ASP A 734 -9.68 21.86 -41.53
CA ASP A 734 -8.36 21.47 -42.02
C ASP A 734 -7.99 20.14 -41.35
N GLN A 735 -7.53 19.14 -42.11
CA GLN A 735 -7.18 17.80 -41.63
C GLN A 735 -5.94 17.26 -42.37
N LYS A 736 -4.84 18.02 -42.37
CA LYS A 736 -3.60 17.63 -43.04
C LYS A 736 -2.58 17.06 -42.06
N THR A 737 -1.90 15.99 -42.46
CA THR A 737 -0.72 15.44 -41.79
C THR A 737 0.57 15.90 -42.51
N ILE A 738 1.74 15.61 -41.93
CA ILE A 738 3.05 15.86 -42.56
C ILE A 738 3.76 14.51 -42.73
N GLY A 739 4.19 14.21 -43.95
CA GLY A 739 4.83 12.93 -44.27
C GLY A 739 3.92 11.75 -43.93
N SER A 740 4.48 10.74 -43.25
CA SER A 740 3.73 9.58 -42.75
C SER A 740 3.30 9.70 -41.29
N ASN A 741 3.42 10.89 -40.67
CA ASN A 741 2.98 11.09 -39.29
C ASN A 741 1.45 10.80 -39.18
N PRO A 742 1.02 9.91 -38.26
CA PRO A 742 -0.39 9.57 -38.10
C PRO A 742 -1.26 10.70 -37.52
N TYR A 743 -0.64 11.75 -36.95
CA TYR A 743 -1.35 12.85 -36.30
C TYR A 743 -1.49 14.06 -37.23
N LEU A 744 -2.61 14.79 -37.07
CA LEU A 744 -2.82 16.06 -37.75
C LEU A 744 -1.78 17.09 -37.31
N SER A 745 -1.29 17.87 -38.27
CA SER A 745 -0.19 18.80 -38.06
C SER A 745 -0.55 20.00 -37.17
N ASP A 746 0.45 20.66 -36.62
CA ASP A 746 0.24 21.89 -35.84
C ASP A 746 -0.28 23.02 -36.73
N GLU A 747 0.14 23.07 -38.00
CA GLU A 747 -0.45 23.98 -38.98
C GLU A 747 -1.96 23.76 -39.12
N THR A 748 -2.40 22.49 -39.15
CA THR A 748 -3.82 22.13 -39.16
C THR A 748 -4.54 22.64 -37.91
N ALA A 749 -3.93 22.47 -36.73
CA ALA A 749 -4.48 23.00 -35.47
C ALA A 749 -4.65 24.53 -35.54
N TYR A 750 -3.63 25.24 -36.02
CA TYR A 750 -3.65 26.70 -36.14
C TYR A 750 -4.64 27.22 -37.20
N GLN A 751 -4.78 26.57 -38.35
CA GLN A 751 -5.79 27.01 -39.35
C GLN A 751 -7.22 26.87 -38.81
N ASN A 752 -7.52 25.77 -38.10
CA ASN A 752 -8.78 25.65 -37.38
C ASN A 752 -8.92 26.71 -36.27
N GLY A 753 -7.82 27.04 -35.58
CA GLY A 753 -7.74 28.16 -34.64
C GLY A 753 -8.10 29.51 -35.27
N ILE A 754 -7.53 29.85 -36.43
CA ILE A 754 -7.87 31.07 -37.20
C ILE A 754 -9.36 31.10 -37.54
N ARG A 755 -9.93 29.97 -37.98
CA ARG A 755 -11.39 29.89 -38.26
C ARG A 755 -12.21 30.16 -37.00
N GLN A 756 -11.82 29.60 -35.85
CA GLN A 756 -12.50 29.87 -34.59
C GLN A 756 -12.37 31.34 -34.16
N ILE A 757 -11.17 31.93 -34.29
CA ILE A 757 -10.93 33.36 -34.03
C ILE A 757 -11.87 34.22 -34.86
N LYS A 758 -12.00 33.95 -36.16
CA LYS A 758 -12.87 34.72 -37.09
C LYS A 758 -14.37 34.46 -36.88
N SER A 759 -14.74 33.33 -36.27
CA SER A 759 -16.16 32.99 -36.04
C SER A 759 -16.85 33.86 -34.99
N GLN A 760 -16.10 34.59 -34.16
CA GLN A 760 -16.63 35.50 -33.15
C GLN A 760 -16.13 36.92 -33.38
N LYS A 761 -17.05 37.89 -33.45
CA LYS A 761 -16.70 39.32 -33.54
C LYS A 761 -16.15 39.85 -32.21
N ASN A 762 -16.75 39.43 -31.09
CA ASN A 762 -16.38 39.85 -29.75
C ASN A 762 -15.23 39.00 -29.16
N GLY A 763 -14.79 39.36 -27.95
CA GLY A 763 -13.83 38.59 -27.18
C GLY A 763 -14.30 37.16 -26.91
N GLN A 764 -13.34 36.23 -26.85
CA GLN A 764 -13.59 34.80 -26.63
C GLN A 764 -12.38 34.12 -25.98
N PHE A 765 -12.62 32.97 -25.35
CA PHE A 765 -11.55 32.07 -24.92
C PHE A 765 -11.44 30.88 -25.87
N ILE A 766 -10.20 30.49 -26.17
CA ILE A 766 -9.91 29.34 -27.02
C ILE A 766 -8.85 28.47 -26.32
N ASN A 767 -9.21 27.23 -25.99
CA ASN A 767 -8.28 26.19 -25.58
C ASN A 767 -7.87 25.37 -26.81
N LEU A 768 -6.64 25.47 -27.27
CA LEU A 768 -6.16 24.85 -28.51
C LEU A 768 -5.09 23.79 -28.18
N ILE A 769 -5.43 22.52 -28.36
CA ILE A 769 -4.57 21.38 -28.01
C ILE A 769 -4.10 20.71 -29.30
N SER A 770 -2.80 20.77 -29.56
CA SER A 770 -2.17 20.12 -30.71
C SER A 770 -1.87 18.63 -30.47
N MET A 771 -1.36 17.93 -31.48
CA MET A 771 -1.06 16.48 -31.39
C MET A 771 0.18 16.04 -32.21
N GLN A 772 0.74 16.90 -33.06
CA GLN A 772 1.73 16.50 -34.08
C GLN A 772 2.97 15.83 -33.49
N ASN A 773 3.45 16.35 -32.36
CA ASN A 773 4.69 15.90 -31.71
C ASN A 773 4.43 14.87 -30.60
N HIS A 774 3.27 14.21 -30.62
CA HIS A 774 2.98 13.10 -29.70
C HIS A 774 3.76 11.84 -30.12
N MET A 775 4.12 11.00 -29.15
CA MET A 775 4.71 9.67 -29.38
C MET A 775 3.75 8.73 -30.17
N PRO A 776 4.25 7.71 -30.89
CA PRO A 776 5.66 7.29 -31.02
C PRO A 776 6.46 8.19 -31.97
N TYR A 777 7.79 8.27 -31.79
CA TYR A 777 8.70 9.08 -32.63
C TYR A 777 9.32 8.25 -33.77
N GLY A 778 8.49 7.79 -34.70
CA GLY A 778 8.93 7.01 -35.86
C GLY A 778 9.57 7.86 -36.97
N ASP A 779 9.99 7.22 -38.05
CA ASP A 779 10.58 7.87 -39.22
C ASP A 779 9.52 8.52 -40.13
N TYR A 780 8.86 9.57 -39.62
CA TYR A 780 7.72 10.19 -40.29
C TYR A 780 8.07 11.24 -41.35
N TYR A 781 9.27 11.81 -41.22
CA TYR A 781 9.68 12.99 -41.97
C TYR A 781 10.87 12.63 -42.86
N SER A 782 10.71 12.75 -44.18
CA SER A 782 11.78 12.52 -45.15
C SER A 782 11.85 13.67 -46.15
N PRO A 783 13.04 14.27 -46.40
CA PRO A 783 14.31 14.03 -45.70
C PRO A 783 14.31 14.58 -44.25
N ASN A 784 15.11 13.96 -43.38
CA ASN A 784 15.37 14.44 -42.01
C ASN A 784 16.87 14.57 -41.75
N GLU A 785 17.39 15.78 -41.94
CA GLU A 785 18.80 16.15 -41.78
C GLU A 785 19.32 15.99 -40.34
N TYR A 786 18.45 15.88 -39.33
CA TYR A 786 18.87 15.75 -37.93
C TYR A 786 19.42 14.35 -37.60
N LYS A 787 19.09 13.30 -38.35
CA LYS A 787 19.52 11.91 -38.05
C LYS A 787 21.05 11.79 -37.92
N ASP A 788 21.77 12.47 -38.80
CA ASP A 788 23.23 12.45 -38.84
C ASP A 788 23.88 13.63 -38.08
N ASN A 789 23.06 14.55 -37.57
CA ASN A 789 23.51 15.85 -37.06
C ASN A 789 23.16 16.10 -35.59
N VAL A 790 22.71 15.08 -34.87
CA VAL A 790 22.52 15.11 -33.41
C VAL A 790 23.50 14.16 -32.72
N SER A 791 24.00 14.56 -31.55
CA SER A 791 24.92 13.77 -30.73
C SER A 791 24.72 14.05 -29.25
N GLY A 792 25.09 13.12 -28.38
CA GLY A 792 25.00 13.30 -26.93
C GLY A 792 25.00 11.96 -26.21
N SER A 793 25.51 11.92 -24.97
CA SER A 793 25.61 10.66 -24.21
C SER A 793 24.24 10.07 -23.86
N LEU A 794 23.22 10.91 -23.69
CA LEU A 794 21.85 10.45 -23.40
C LEU A 794 21.07 9.96 -24.63
N ILE A 795 21.62 10.16 -25.84
CA ILE A 795 21.05 9.68 -27.11
C ILE A 795 22.05 8.82 -27.89
N ALA A 796 22.96 8.15 -27.17
CA ALA A 796 24.01 7.34 -27.79
C ALA A 796 23.47 6.07 -28.46
N ASP A 797 22.37 5.52 -27.93
CA ASP A 797 21.62 4.43 -28.56
C ASP A 797 20.97 4.89 -29.87
N GLU A 798 21.07 4.06 -30.91
CA GLU A 798 20.62 4.41 -32.26
C GLU A 798 19.10 4.63 -32.35
N ASN A 799 18.29 3.83 -31.64
CA ASN A 799 16.84 4.01 -31.63
C ASN A 799 16.44 5.31 -30.94
N THR A 800 17.08 5.61 -29.81
CA THR A 800 16.91 6.88 -29.08
C THR A 800 17.34 8.07 -29.94
N LYS A 801 18.49 7.97 -30.62
CA LYS A 801 19.01 8.99 -31.54
C LYS A 801 18.03 9.26 -32.68
N ASN A 802 17.51 8.21 -33.31
CA ASN A 802 16.54 8.31 -34.41
C ASN A 802 15.22 8.93 -33.94
N SER A 803 14.72 8.52 -32.77
CA SER A 803 13.53 9.11 -32.14
C SER A 803 13.73 10.60 -31.85
N PHE A 804 14.89 10.96 -31.29
CA PHE A 804 15.25 12.35 -31.02
C PHE A 804 15.35 13.19 -32.30
N ALA A 805 15.96 12.66 -33.36
CA ALA A 805 16.06 13.34 -34.65
C ALA A 805 14.68 13.54 -35.30
N SER A 806 13.79 12.55 -35.22
CA SER A 806 12.40 12.68 -35.71
C SER A 806 11.63 13.74 -34.93
N TYR A 807 11.71 13.71 -33.60
CA TYR A 807 11.14 14.75 -32.73
C TYR A 807 11.66 16.15 -33.05
N THR A 808 12.98 16.29 -33.24
CA THR A 808 13.62 17.57 -33.60
C THR A 808 13.08 18.13 -34.91
N LYS A 809 12.81 17.26 -35.90
CA LYS A 809 12.18 17.65 -37.16
C LYS A 809 10.72 18.10 -36.96
N GLY A 810 9.97 17.43 -36.09
CA GLY A 810 8.63 17.83 -35.67
C GLY A 810 8.60 19.25 -35.08
N VAL A 811 9.53 19.56 -34.16
CA VAL A 811 9.69 20.91 -33.59
C VAL A 811 9.96 21.97 -34.67
N GLU A 812 10.77 21.64 -35.69
CA GLU A 812 11.00 22.54 -36.83
C GLU A 812 9.72 22.86 -37.61
N TYR A 813 8.81 21.89 -37.77
CA TYR A 813 7.51 22.14 -38.38
C TYR A 813 6.60 22.97 -37.48
N THR A 814 6.61 22.74 -36.17
CA THR A 814 5.87 23.59 -35.20
C THR A 814 6.37 25.04 -35.24
N ASP A 815 7.69 25.28 -35.28
CA ASP A 815 8.29 26.63 -35.38
C ASP A 815 7.78 27.38 -36.63
N LYS A 816 7.72 26.70 -37.79
CA LYS A 816 7.17 27.25 -39.03
C LYS A 816 5.67 27.53 -38.91
N ALA A 817 4.91 26.63 -38.30
CA ALA A 817 3.47 26.75 -38.13
C ALA A 817 3.11 27.92 -37.20
N VAL A 818 3.82 28.08 -36.08
CA VAL A 818 3.69 29.23 -35.16
C VAL A 818 4.03 30.54 -35.85
N LYS A 819 5.11 30.59 -36.65
CA LYS A 819 5.45 31.79 -37.44
C LYS A 819 4.32 32.23 -38.36
N LYS A 820 3.71 31.27 -39.06
CA LYS A 820 2.56 31.54 -39.95
C LYS A 820 1.34 31.99 -39.15
N PHE A 821 1.05 31.32 -38.03
CA PHE A 821 -0.09 31.66 -37.18
C PHE A 821 0.02 33.07 -36.59
N ILE A 822 1.19 33.45 -36.07
CA ILE A 822 1.43 34.81 -35.54
C ILE A 822 1.22 35.86 -36.63
N LYS A 823 1.76 35.63 -37.84
CA LYS A 823 1.52 36.53 -38.98
C LYS A 823 0.02 36.70 -39.25
N GLN A 824 -0.74 35.60 -39.26
CA GLN A 824 -2.18 35.64 -39.53
C GLN A 824 -2.99 36.34 -38.43
N ILE A 825 -2.64 36.23 -37.15
CA ILE A 825 -3.36 36.93 -36.06
C ILE A 825 -3.00 38.43 -35.99
N ASP A 826 -1.82 38.83 -36.47
CA ASP A 826 -1.43 40.24 -36.58
C ASP A 826 -2.19 41.00 -37.67
N GLU A 827 -2.74 40.28 -38.66
CA GLU A 827 -3.60 40.81 -39.73
C GLU A 827 -5.08 40.94 -39.32
N ILE A 828 -5.42 40.62 -38.06
CA ILE A 828 -6.81 40.67 -37.56
C ILE A 828 -6.97 41.88 -36.63
N ASP A 829 -7.91 42.76 -36.97
CA ASP A 829 -8.29 43.95 -36.18
C ASP A 829 -9.14 43.60 -34.95
N LYS A 830 -8.58 42.76 -34.08
CA LYS A 830 -9.18 42.31 -32.82
C LYS A 830 -8.08 42.03 -31.80
N PRO A 831 -8.27 42.34 -30.50
CA PRO A 831 -7.24 42.06 -29.51
C PRO A 831 -7.11 40.55 -29.30
N ILE A 832 -5.99 39.96 -29.73
CA ILE A 832 -5.69 38.54 -29.63
C ILE A 832 -4.42 38.36 -28.81
N THR A 833 -4.47 37.50 -27.79
CA THR A 833 -3.29 37.09 -27.02
C THR A 833 -3.17 35.58 -27.00
N LEU A 834 -2.02 35.07 -27.45
CA LEU A 834 -1.64 33.67 -27.47
C LEU A 834 -0.73 33.37 -26.27
N VAL A 835 -1.15 32.47 -25.41
CA VAL A 835 -0.33 31.80 -24.40
C VAL A 835 0.06 30.44 -24.99
N PHE A 836 1.28 30.34 -25.50
CA PHE A 836 1.84 29.11 -26.04
C PHE A 836 2.70 28.43 -24.98
N TYR A 837 2.53 27.12 -24.78
CA TYR A 837 3.36 26.35 -23.87
C TYR A 837 3.48 24.89 -24.31
N GLY A 838 4.64 24.30 -24.08
CA GLY A 838 4.81 22.85 -24.10
C GLY A 838 4.29 22.23 -22.80
N ASP A 839 3.50 21.17 -22.87
CA ASP A 839 2.93 20.52 -21.68
C ASP A 839 3.97 19.71 -20.90
N HIS A 840 4.76 18.86 -21.56
CA HIS A 840 5.81 18.07 -20.90
C HIS A 840 6.99 17.79 -21.85
N TYR A 841 8.07 17.22 -21.31
CA TYR A 841 9.13 16.65 -22.15
C TYR A 841 8.62 15.38 -22.87
N PRO A 842 9.08 15.10 -24.10
CA PRO A 842 8.81 13.82 -24.75
C PRO A 842 9.59 12.69 -24.04
N ALA A 843 8.98 11.50 -23.92
CA ALA A 843 9.62 10.30 -23.37
C ALA A 843 10.65 9.69 -24.34
N ILE A 844 11.71 10.44 -24.64
CA ILE A 844 12.81 10.00 -25.50
C ILE A 844 14.03 9.62 -24.65
N ILE A 845 14.29 10.36 -23.57
CA ILE A 845 15.41 10.07 -22.65
C ILE A 845 14.93 9.09 -21.56
N ASP A 846 15.81 8.18 -21.18
CA ASP A 846 15.58 7.22 -20.10
C ASP A 846 15.25 7.93 -18.77
N GLN A 847 14.18 7.49 -18.11
CA GLN A 847 13.67 8.13 -16.90
C GLN A 847 14.60 8.04 -15.69
N SER A 848 15.57 7.11 -15.68
CA SER A 848 16.63 7.07 -14.66
C SER A 848 17.41 8.39 -14.58
N GLN A 849 17.38 9.21 -15.64
CA GLN A 849 18.04 10.51 -15.68
C GLN A 849 17.24 11.62 -14.98
N LEU A 850 15.96 11.42 -14.65
CA LEU A 850 15.11 12.43 -13.99
C LEU A 850 15.67 12.81 -12.61
N ALA A 851 16.21 11.85 -11.86
CA ALA A 851 16.84 12.12 -10.56
C ALA A 851 18.10 13.00 -10.69
N LYS A 852 18.80 12.90 -11.82
CA LYS A 852 20.01 13.70 -12.11
C LYS A 852 19.68 15.11 -12.62
N TYR A 853 18.55 15.26 -13.32
CA TYR A 853 18.13 16.51 -13.95
C TYR A 853 16.67 16.89 -13.60
N PRO A 854 16.29 16.96 -12.30
CA PRO A 854 14.89 17.02 -11.87
C PRO A 854 14.15 18.24 -12.41
N VAL A 855 14.69 19.44 -12.23
CA VAL A 855 14.05 20.67 -12.75
C VAL A 855 14.20 20.77 -14.26
N LYS A 856 15.36 20.40 -14.81
CA LYS A 856 15.70 20.63 -16.22
C LYS A 856 14.81 19.81 -17.16
N LEU A 857 14.61 18.53 -16.86
CA LEU A 857 13.75 17.62 -17.66
C LEU A 857 12.25 17.80 -17.39
N HIS A 858 11.87 18.79 -16.58
CA HIS A 858 10.48 19.21 -16.39
C HIS A 858 10.26 20.69 -16.78
N ALA A 859 11.26 21.36 -17.36
CA ALA A 859 11.19 22.76 -17.73
C ALA A 859 10.93 22.93 -19.24
N THR A 860 9.67 23.07 -19.63
CA THR A 860 9.24 23.23 -21.04
C THR A 860 9.22 24.70 -21.46
N THR A 861 9.19 24.96 -22.77
CA THR A 861 9.20 26.32 -23.31
C THR A 861 7.80 26.95 -23.29
N TYR A 862 7.69 28.22 -22.87
CA TYR A 862 6.46 29.01 -23.04
C TYR A 862 6.74 30.42 -23.58
N PHE A 863 5.73 31.02 -24.22
CA PHE A 863 5.67 32.46 -24.48
C PHE A 863 4.22 32.98 -24.47
N ILE A 864 4.07 34.28 -24.20
CA ILE A 864 2.79 35.00 -24.25
C ILE A 864 2.92 36.16 -25.23
N TYR A 865 2.23 36.05 -26.36
CA TYR A 865 2.25 37.03 -27.45
C TYR A 865 0.89 37.72 -27.60
N SER A 866 0.85 39.05 -27.50
CA SER A 866 -0.31 39.86 -27.89
C SER A 866 -0.11 40.37 -29.31
N ASN A 867 -1.11 40.26 -30.19
CA ASN A 867 -1.02 40.72 -31.58
C ASN A 867 -0.89 42.26 -31.67
N LYS A 868 -0.57 42.76 -32.87
CA LYS A 868 -0.43 44.21 -33.13
C LYS A 868 -1.63 45.02 -32.60
N TYR A 869 -2.85 44.62 -32.96
CA TYR A 869 -4.06 45.30 -32.52
C TYR A 869 -4.21 45.34 -30.99
N ALA A 870 -3.96 44.22 -30.28
CA ALA A 870 -4.04 44.20 -28.81
C ALA A 870 -3.07 45.19 -28.16
N ARG A 871 -1.85 45.31 -28.68
CA ARG A 871 -0.81 46.21 -28.13
C ARG A 871 -1.16 47.67 -28.35
N GLU A 872 -1.72 48.01 -29.51
CA GLU A 872 -2.28 49.33 -29.78
C GLU A 872 -3.47 49.68 -28.87
N HIS A 873 -4.17 48.65 -28.35
CA HIS A 873 -5.31 48.78 -27.44
C HIS A 873 -4.96 48.45 -25.98
N GLY A 874 -3.73 48.76 -25.57
CA GLY A 874 -3.32 48.77 -24.16
C GLY A 874 -2.79 47.46 -23.60
N ALA A 875 -2.68 46.39 -24.40
CA ALA A 875 -1.87 45.23 -24.02
C ALA A 875 -0.37 45.60 -24.03
N LYS A 876 0.40 44.97 -23.15
CA LYS A 876 1.84 45.19 -23.05
C LYS A 876 2.56 44.40 -24.16
N ASN A 877 3.72 44.88 -24.60
CA ASN A 877 4.60 44.11 -25.49
C ASN A 877 5.23 42.92 -24.73
N LYS A 878 5.66 43.18 -23.50
CA LYS A 878 6.33 42.24 -22.60
C LYS A 878 6.07 42.65 -21.15
N ILE A 879 5.76 41.70 -20.29
CA ILE A 879 5.84 41.87 -18.83
C ILE A 879 7.22 41.42 -18.36
N LYS A 880 7.72 41.88 -17.20
CA LYS A 880 8.94 41.33 -16.59
C LYS A 880 8.68 39.85 -16.27
N PRO A 881 9.22 38.90 -17.04
CA PRO A 881 8.88 37.50 -16.88
C PRO A 881 9.83 36.87 -15.86
N ASP A 882 9.27 36.02 -15.03
CA ASP A 882 10.06 35.04 -14.28
C ASP A 882 10.60 33.98 -15.25
N LYS A 883 11.85 33.57 -15.02
CA LYS A 883 12.53 32.57 -15.84
C LYS A 883 11.87 31.20 -15.70
N TYR A 884 11.49 30.83 -14.48
CA TYR A 884 10.75 29.61 -14.18
C TYR A 884 9.40 29.96 -13.56
N ILE A 885 8.33 29.37 -14.11
CA ILE A 885 6.96 29.56 -13.65
C ILE A 885 6.25 28.22 -13.49
N SER A 886 5.19 28.19 -12.67
CA SER A 886 4.22 27.10 -12.66
C SER A 886 3.24 27.22 -13.83
N THR A 887 2.73 26.09 -14.33
CA THR A 887 1.65 26.08 -15.35
C THR A 887 0.42 26.87 -14.89
N SER A 888 0.09 26.80 -13.60
CA SER A 888 -0.98 27.59 -12.97
C SER A 888 -0.80 29.12 -13.05
N SER A 889 0.38 29.62 -13.43
CA SER A 889 0.67 31.06 -13.56
C SER A 889 0.17 31.67 -14.88
N PHE A 890 -0.29 30.87 -15.85
CA PHE A 890 -0.71 31.41 -17.15
C PHE A 890 -1.89 32.37 -17.07
N ILE A 891 -2.87 32.11 -16.20
CA ILE A 891 -4.01 33.02 -15.98
C ILE A 891 -3.52 34.42 -15.55
N PRO A 892 -2.84 34.58 -14.40
CA PRO A 892 -2.42 35.91 -13.96
C PRO A 892 -1.45 36.59 -14.93
N MET A 893 -0.60 35.83 -15.63
CA MET A 893 0.32 36.38 -16.63
C MET A 893 -0.41 36.88 -17.88
N ALA A 894 -1.39 36.14 -18.41
CA ALA A 894 -2.21 36.58 -19.54
C ALA A 894 -3.01 37.85 -19.20
N LEU A 895 -3.52 37.94 -17.97
CA LEU A 895 -4.22 39.14 -17.51
C LEU A 895 -3.28 40.34 -17.33
N ASP A 896 -2.04 40.13 -16.88
CA ASP A 896 -1.02 41.20 -16.78
C ASP A 896 -0.57 41.68 -18.16
N GLN A 897 -0.36 40.75 -19.10
CA GLN A 897 -0.01 41.06 -20.49
C GLN A 897 -1.12 41.86 -21.19
N THR A 898 -2.38 41.43 -21.07
CA THR A 898 -3.53 42.11 -21.70
C THR A 898 -3.97 43.36 -20.97
N ASN A 899 -3.32 43.71 -19.85
CA ASN A 899 -3.71 44.80 -18.96
C ASN A 899 -5.20 44.71 -18.51
N SER A 900 -5.69 43.48 -18.36
CA SER A 900 -7.08 43.19 -18.02
C SER A 900 -7.32 43.26 -16.52
N LYS A 901 -8.52 43.70 -16.13
CA LYS A 901 -9.01 43.64 -14.76
C LYS A 901 -9.15 42.18 -14.29
N VAL A 902 -8.92 41.96 -13.00
CA VAL A 902 -8.92 40.65 -12.33
C VAL A 902 -10.16 40.50 -11.43
N THR A 903 -10.66 39.27 -11.29
CA THR A 903 -11.57 38.87 -10.21
C THR A 903 -10.80 38.63 -8.90
N ALA A 904 -11.50 38.36 -7.80
CA ALA A 904 -10.84 38.04 -6.52
C ALA A 904 -9.98 36.76 -6.62
N TYR A 905 -10.47 35.71 -7.28
CA TYR A 905 -9.67 34.51 -7.51
C TYR A 905 -8.42 34.80 -8.37
N GLN A 906 -8.57 35.57 -9.44
CA GLN A 906 -7.44 35.96 -10.29
C GLN A 906 -6.45 36.89 -9.55
N ALA A 907 -6.91 37.67 -8.57
CA ALA A 907 -6.04 38.46 -7.70
C ALA A 907 -5.20 37.57 -6.77
N LEU A 908 -5.79 36.50 -6.20
CA LEU A 908 -5.06 35.46 -5.47
C LEU A 908 -3.97 34.84 -6.36
N LEU A 909 -4.34 34.37 -7.57
CA LEU A 909 -3.37 33.81 -8.52
C LEU A 909 -2.26 34.81 -8.89
N THR A 910 -2.61 36.10 -9.04
CA THR A 910 -1.62 37.17 -9.32
C THR A 910 -0.61 37.30 -8.18
N ARG A 911 -1.07 37.22 -6.92
CA ARG A 911 -0.18 37.27 -5.76
C ARG A 911 0.68 36.03 -5.64
N ILE A 912 0.14 34.83 -5.90
CA ILE A 912 0.92 33.59 -5.95
C ILE A 912 2.06 33.72 -6.96
N TYR A 913 1.75 34.12 -8.19
CA TYR A 913 2.76 34.29 -9.24
C TYR A 913 3.83 35.34 -8.88
N LYS A 914 3.45 36.50 -8.32
CA LYS A 914 4.39 37.60 -8.07
C LYS A 914 5.19 37.44 -6.77
N ASP A 915 4.62 36.82 -5.76
CA ASP A 915 5.16 36.84 -4.40
C ASP A 915 5.74 35.48 -3.96
N LEU A 916 5.45 34.35 -4.64
CA LEU A 916 6.01 33.03 -4.33
C LEU A 916 7.00 32.53 -5.39
N PRO A 917 8.00 31.70 -5.01
CA PRO A 917 8.69 30.87 -5.99
C PRO A 917 7.71 29.93 -6.71
N ALA A 918 8.07 29.45 -7.90
CA ALA A 918 7.22 28.59 -8.70
C ALA A 918 6.91 27.28 -7.95
N ILE A 919 5.62 26.98 -7.76
CA ILE A 919 5.14 25.75 -7.16
C ILE A 919 5.11 24.66 -8.23
N THR A 920 5.68 23.50 -7.94
CA THR A 920 5.59 22.33 -8.80
C THR A 920 5.51 21.07 -7.94
N ILE A 921 5.35 19.91 -8.56
CA ILE A 921 5.48 18.63 -7.90
C ILE A 921 6.92 18.44 -7.36
N ASN A 922 7.08 17.75 -6.24
CA ASN A 922 8.38 17.24 -5.80
C ASN A 922 8.98 16.25 -6.83
N TYR A 923 9.94 16.67 -7.63
CA TYR A 923 10.57 15.81 -8.66
C TYR A 923 11.46 14.70 -8.07
N SER A 924 11.78 14.75 -6.77
CA SER A 924 12.75 13.86 -6.12
C SER A 924 12.14 13.00 -5.00
N GLY A 925 10.84 13.10 -4.75
CA GLY A 925 10.19 12.36 -3.67
C GLY A 925 8.71 12.10 -3.94
N ASP A 926 8.13 11.22 -3.11
CA ASP A 926 6.80 10.66 -3.34
C ASP A 926 5.64 11.54 -2.87
N ASP A 927 5.91 12.66 -2.19
CA ASP A 927 4.86 13.55 -1.66
C ASP A 927 5.31 15.01 -1.61
N GLY A 928 4.32 15.89 -1.62
CA GLY A 928 4.43 17.33 -1.46
C GLY A 928 4.79 18.10 -2.74
N PHE A 929 4.72 19.42 -2.59
CA PHE A 929 5.17 20.37 -3.59
C PHE A 929 6.66 20.68 -3.41
N GLU A 930 7.25 21.15 -4.50
CA GLU A 930 8.54 21.80 -4.51
C GLU A 930 8.38 23.27 -4.90
N LEU A 931 9.20 24.13 -4.30
CA LEU A 931 9.32 25.53 -4.68
C LEU A 931 10.61 25.72 -5.46
N VAL A 932 10.52 26.28 -6.66
CA VAL A 932 11.67 26.51 -7.54
C VAL A 932 11.87 28.01 -7.73
N ASP A 933 13.08 28.49 -7.47
CA ASP A 933 13.45 29.88 -7.69
C ASP A 933 13.76 30.18 -9.17
N GLN A 934 14.05 31.46 -9.44
CA GLN A 934 14.37 31.93 -10.78
C GLN A 934 15.71 31.43 -11.33
N ASN A 935 16.54 30.77 -10.50
CA ASN A 935 17.76 30.09 -10.91
C ASN A 935 17.53 28.60 -11.20
N GLY A 936 16.31 28.09 -11.00
CA GLY A 936 15.98 26.67 -11.15
C GLY A 936 16.42 25.83 -9.93
N LYS A 937 16.60 26.47 -8.77
CA LYS A 937 17.00 25.79 -7.52
C LYS A 937 15.83 25.63 -6.58
N LYS A 938 15.84 24.51 -5.86
CA LYS A 938 14.88 24.20 -4.79
C LYS A 938 14.97 25.22 -3.66
N VAL A 939 13.81 25.74 -3.25
CA VAL A 939 13.65 26.61 -2.08
C VAL A 939 12.90 25.85 -1.00
N SER A 940 13.44 25.84 0.22
CA SER A 940 12.72 25.27 1.36
C SER A 940 11.58 26.20 1.79
N GLU A 941 10.41 25.64 2.06
CA GLU A 941 9.25 26.37 2.62
C GLU A 941 9.63 27.15 3.90
N LYS A 942 10.59 26.65 4.69
CA LYS A 942 11.08 27.32 5.90
C LYS A 942 11.64 28.72 5.60
N LYS A 943 12.24 28.91 4.43
CA LYS A 943 12.82 30.18 3.96
C LYS A 943 11.78 31.19 3.47
N LEU A 944 10.51 30.80 3.32
CA LEU A 944 9.44 31.73 2.99
C LEU A 944 9.22 32.73 4.13
N THR A 945 9.01 34.00 3.75
CA THR A 945 8.58 35.05 4.67
C THR A 945 7.22 34.73 5.28
N LYS A 946 6.86 35.40 6.39
CA LYS A 946 5.54 35.22 7.03
C LYS A 946 4.38 35.45 6.05
N LYS A 947 4.49 36.51 5.23
CA LYS A 947 3.48 36.85 4.20
C LYS A 947 3.37 35.78 3.12
N GLN A 948 4.50 35.23 2.66
CA GLN A 948 4.52 34.15 1.68
C GLN A 948 3.90 32.86 2.23
N LYS A 949 4.20 32.50 3.49
CA LYS A 949 3.58 31.33 4.15
C LYS A 949 2.07 31.49 4.28
N GLU A 950 1.59 32.68 4.61
CA GLU A 950 0.15 32.98 4.66
C GLU A 950 -0.50 32.87 3.29
N LEU A 951 0.13 33.44 2.25
CA LEU A 951 -0.35 33.35 0.87
C LEU A 951 -0.41 31.90 0.36
N LEU A 952 0.59 31.07 0.68
CA LEU A 952 0.60 29.65 0.34
C LEU A 952 -0.54 28.90 1.06
N LYS A 953 -0.80 29.21 2.34
CA LYS A 953 -1.92 28.63 3.08
C LYS A 953 -3.28 29.04 2.51
N ASP A 954 -3.44 30.31 2.13
CA ASP A 954 -4.65 30.79 1.46
C ASP A 954 -4.90 30.00 0.17
N TYR A 955 -3.85 29.80 -0.64
CA TYR A 955 -3.93 29.01 -1.86
C TYR A 955 -4.32 27.56 -1.60
N GLN A 956 -3.63 26.89 -0.68
CA GLN A 956 -3.94 25.51 -0.29
C GLN A 956 -5.36 25.36 0.25
N LEU A 957 -5.87 26.35 0.99
CA LEU A 957 -7.25 26.35 1.49
C LEU A 957 -8.27 26.39 0.36
N ILE A 958 -8.08 27.29 -0.62
CA ILE A 958 -8.98 27.44 -1.77
C ILE A 958 -8.89 26.23 -2.71
N GLN A 959 -7.68 25.71 -2.94
CA GLN A 959 -7.50 24.51 -3.74
C GLN A 959 -8.11 23.27 -3.06
N TYR A 960 -7.93 23.11 -1.75
CA TYR A 960 -8.60 22.05 -1.00
C TYR A 960 -10.12 22.16 -1.11
N ASP A 961 -10.68 23.37 -0.95
CA ASP A 961 -12.13 23.62 -1.08
C ASP A 961 -12.70 23.11 -2.42
N MET A 962 -11.97 23.35 -3.51
CA MET A 962 -12.34 22.99 -4.88
C MET A 962 -11.86 21.61 -5.34
N SER A 963 -11.27 20.80 -4.46
CA SER A 963 -10.77 19.46 -4.80
C SER A 963 -11.32 18.38 -3.88
N ALA A 964 -10.83 18.31 -2.65
CA ALA A 964 -11.27 17.33 -1.65
C ALA A 964 -12.43 17.83 -0.79
N GLY A 965 -12.61 19.15 -0.68
CA GLY A 965 -13.53 19.85 0.21
C GLY A 965 -15.00 19.90 -0.26
N LYS A 966 -15.69 20.94 0.18
CA LYS A 966 -17.13 21.16 0.02
C LYS A 966 -17.50 22.18 -1.07
N GLY A 967 -16.52 22.86 -1.67
CA GLY A 967 -16.74 23.83 -2.74
C GLY A 967 -17.45 25.10 -2.30
N TYR A 968 -17.22 25.59 -1.08
CA TYR A 968 -17.85 26.80 -0.54
C TYR A 968 -17.61 28.04 -1.42
N THR A 969 -16.48 28.09 -2.13
CA THR A 969 -16.14 29.20 -3.04
C THR A 969 -17.11 29.32 -4.24
N LEU A 970 -17.82 28.24 -4.61
CA LEU A 970 -18.80 28.28 -5.71
C LEU A 970 -20.02 29.15 -5.39
N ASP A 971 -20.37 29.27 -4.10
CA ASP A 971 -21.54 30.01 -3.64
C ASP A 971 -21.24 31.49 -3.33
N VAL A 972 -19.96 31.90 -3.40
CA VAL A 972 -19.55 33.28 -3.07
C VAL A 972 -19.51 34.16 -4.32
N LYS A 973 -20.46 35.09 -4.40
CA LYS A 973 -20.55 36.08 -5.49
C LYS A 973 -19.27 36.91 -5.61
N GLY A 974 -18.81 37.13 -6.85
CA GLY A 974 -17.66 37.97 -7.17
C GLY A 974 -16.29 37.31 -6.94
N PHE A 975 -16.24 36.03 -6.56
CA PHE A 975 -14.95 35.34 -6.41
C PHE A 975 -14.35 34.92 -7.76
N TYR A 976 -15.08 34.10 -8.53
CA TYR A 976 -14.62 33.59 -9.83
C TYR A 976 -15.05 34.44 -11.04
N LYS A 977 -16.19 35.14 -10.96
CA LYS A 977 -16.78 35.93 -12.05
C LYS A 977 -17.40 37.22 -11.54
#